data_AF-A0A0J8VE98-F1
#
_entry.id   AF-A0A0J8VE98-F1
#
_cell.length_a   1.000
_cell.length_b   1.000
_cell.length_c   1.000
_cell.angle_alpha   90.00
_cell.angle_beta   90.00
_cell.angle_gamma   90.00
#
_symmetry.space_group_name_H-M   'P 1'
#
loop_
_entity.id
_entity.type
_entity.pdbx_description
1 polymer ?
#
loop_
_entity_poly.entity_id
_entity_poly.type
_entity_poly.pdbx_seq_one_letter_code
_entity_poly.pdbx_strand_id
1 'polypeptide(L)'
;MQKGMKQSKIACAIAAMLMAGTMGSVQAAPTHDKNVIGYITQWEAWKGPNEGFSVKGEATHLNVDMDIYSILNFSFFGVAKDGSLHSGDLRNKSIYQPNAVQEPGPLLHPDVYSSWDFHILWGELEYIHQYPTDEPWNADQLKKVQDQGFVKHGSGWMHQPTGITGQFPIPLKKAGGAPGLIDLAHQKGVKVMASLGGWSMSKHFPEMAADPVKKERFMQDLDKLMALGFDGIDIDWEYPGTGGMNFEGSPEDYANFELLMEDIRTRIGPNKLLTAAFAASTAKLEGYDWARLAASMDYFNMMTYDLNGGWSNVAGHNAPLYPYPEEEFQGLDLDYLRTWMAAKGIPSEKINFGAAFYGRGVQTTEATAYVGAPTDKRSVNFSVDGPSVSAVDLDNWKQFEGQPNYNYLKKQTGWEHKWDASAEVPYAVKGKYFLSYDDEASIAKKAQYIVDHNLGGVIVWQVHGDVECAGTFVSYGSKLKQCTDLRSPLAAEIDRVFSAGTVPNAAPVLTVPATQLVNSGQVISFDVSATDADGDALSFTATGATVVDNGNGTATVTYQAPNSAVDTTDVITVTVTDGRKQTAKSVTVNVKGSGAVENNPPVLTVPATLDVNSGQAAVFSVSATDADGDALTYTVSTGTVTPTAAGADISFTAPTVTVDTVMNLVVTVSDGQASAESTVVVTVKADGGSGTTWDANTIYNTGDTVTYNGVKYTAKWWTKGEQPGTSAVWAEFNDGSTKTWSADKVYNGGDKTTFSGVTYKAKWWTKGDQPGNAAGPWTAL
;
A
#
# COMPACT_ATOMS: atom_id res chain seq x y z
N MET A 1 5.98 -37.19 -53.56
CA MET A 1 5.63 -37.60 -52.19
C MET A 1 6.10 -36.48 -51.26
N GLN A 2 5.35 -35.39 -51.08
CA GLN A 2 4.12 -35.23 -50.26
C GLN A 2 4.32 -35.54 -48.76
N LYS A 3 3.88 -34.55 -47.95
CA LYS A 3 3.62 -34.47 -46.50
C LYS A 3 4.75 -33.84 -45.67
N GLY A 4 4.53 -32.76 -44.92
CA GLY A 4 3.31 -32.00 -44.63
C GLY A 4 3.56 -30.98 -43.51
N MET A 5 3.00 -29.78 -43.68
CA MET A 5 3.10 -28.56 -42.86
C MET A 5 2.62 -28.66 -41.40
N LYS A 6 3.09 -27.74 -40.54
CA LYS A 6 2.34 -26.59 -39.92
C LYS A 6 3.19 -25.97 -38.79
N GLN A 7 3.69 -24.74 -38.90
CA GLN A 7 3.10 -23.43 -38.51
C GLN A 7 2.71 -23.26 -37.02
N SER A 8 3.18 -22.13 -36.46
CA SER A 8 3.01 -21.52 -35.11
C SER A 8 4.28 -21.67 -34.25
N LYS A 9 4.93 -20.62 -33.72
CA LYS A 9 4.44 -19.35 -33.18
C LYS A 9 5.47 -18.22 -33.40
N ILE A 10 5.08 -17.20 -34.17
CA ILE A 10 5.62 -15.83 -34.08
C ILE A 10 4.71 -15.14 -33.07
N ALA A 11 5.09 -15.15 -31.79
CA ALA A 11 4.49 -14.38 -30.70
C ALA A 11 5.28 -14.66 -29.41
N CYS A 12 6.50 -14.12 -29.28
CA CYS A 12 7.19 -14.04 -27.98
C CYS A 12 8.43 -13.10 -27.98
N ALA A 13 8.50 -12.13 -28.89
CA ALA A 13 9.71 -11.31 -29.05
C ALA A 13 9.49 -9.79 -28.96
N ILE A 14 8.34 -9.32 -28.45
CA ILE A 14 8.03 -7.88 -28.39
C ILE A 14 7.80 -7.35 -26.95
N ALA A 15 7.88 -8.18 -25.91
CA ALA A 15 7.67 -7.75 -24.52
C ALA A 15 8.96 -7.59 -23.68
N ALA A 16 10.16 -7.77 -24.26
CA ALA A 16 11.42 -7.75 -23.52
C ALA A 16 12.40 -6.62 -23.93
N MET A 17 11.93 -5.60 -24.65
CA MET A 17 12.80 -4.55 -25.21
C MET A 17 12.34 -3.10 -24.92
N LEU A 18 11.64 -2.87 -23.81
CA LEU A 18 11.39 -1.55 -23.26
C LEU A 18 11.50 -1.63 -21.73
N MET A 19 12.73 -1.57 -21.23
CA MET A 19 13.18 -1.23 -19.86
C MET A 19 14.66 -1.61 -19.69
N ALA A 20 15.47 -1.42 -20.75
CA ALA A 20 16.92 -1.48 -20.67
C ALA A 20 17.47 -0.11 -21.09
N GLY A 21 17.01 0.94 -20.40
CA GLY A 21 17.84 2.10 -20.21
C GLY A 21 18.97 1.67 -19.30
N THR A 22 20.19 1.66 -19.81
CA THR A 22 21.42 1.46 -19.06
C THR A 22 21.49 2.51 -17.94
N MET A 23 20.91 2.20 -16.78
CA MET A 23 21.31 2.83 -15.53
C MET A 23 22.72 2.34 -15.25
N GLY A 24 23.71 3.17 -15.56
CA GLY A 24 25.01 3.04 -14.91
C GLY A 24 24.76 3.05 -13.42
N SER A 25 25.19 2.00 -12.74
CA SER A 25 25.13 1.82 -11.30
C SER A 25 25.88 2.96 -10.61
N VAL A 26 25.17 4.02 -10.22
CA VAL A 26 25.64 4.94 -9.19
C VAL A 26 25.18 4.32 -7.88
N GLN A 27 25.94 3.34 -7.41
CA GLN A 27 25.63 2.56 -6.23
C GLN A 27 26.56 3.07 -5.14
N ALA A 28 26.03 3.82 -4.19
CA ALA A 28 26.81 4.17 -3.02
C ALA A 28 26.86 2.96 -2.09
N ALA A 29 28.08 2.47 -1.89
CA ALA A 29 28.44 1.60 -0.77
C ALA A 29 28.49 2.44 0.53
N PRO A 30 28.46 1.82 1.72
CA PRO A 30 28.78 2.50 2.98
C PRO A 30 30.09 3.29 2.87
N THR A 31 30.22 4.35 3.65
CA THR A 31 31.43 5.22 3.63
C THR A 31 32.69 4.56 4.23
N HIS A 32 32.56 3.29 4.60
CA HIS A 32 33.58 2.44 5.19
C HIS A 32 33.62 1.05 4.52
N ASP A 33 34.72 0.32 4.71
CA ASP A 33 34.95 -1.01 4.16
C ASP A 33 34.47 -2.16 5.07
N LYS A 34 33.92 -1.83 6.25
CA LYS A 34 33.37 -2.79 7.22
C LYS A 34 31.90 -3.10 6.96
N ASN A 35 31.43 -4.25 7.44
CA ASN A 35 30.01 -4.54 7.49
C ASN A 35 29.36 -3.80 8.67
N VAL A 36 28.19 -3.20 8.42
CA VAL A 36 27.27 -2.77 9.47
C VAL A 36 25.93 -3.41 9.16
N ILE A 37 25.61 -4.47 9.90
CA ILE A 37 24.47 -5.34 9.65
C ILE A 37 23.39 -5.05 10.69
N GLY A 38 22.19 -4.65 10.25
CA GLY A 38 21.11 -4.28 11.16
C GLY A 38 19.93 -5.25 11.11
N TYR A 39 19.45 -5.73 12.26
CA TYR A 39 18.17 -6.44 12.33
C TYR A 39 16.99 -5.45 12.35
N ILE A 40 16.04 -5.65 11.43
CA ILE A 40 14.73 -4.98 11.39
C ILE A 40 13.66 -6.02 11.69
N THR A 41 12.81 -5.76 12.68
CA THR A 41 11.77 -6.72 13.07
C THR A 41 10.38 -6.27 12.64
N GLN A 42 9.53 -7.24 12.35
CA GLN A 42 8.11 -7.00 12.04
C GLN A 42 7.28 -6.52 13.24
N TRP A 43 7.74 -6.76 14.47
CA TRP A 43 6.97 -6.41 15.67
C TRP A 43 7.31 -5.05 16.26
N GLU A 44 8.51 -4.50 16.03
CA GLU A 44 8.84 -3.15 16.53
C GLU A 44 7.86 -2.10 15.96
N ALA A 45 7.40 -2.28 14.72
CA ALA A 45 6.43 -1.37 14.09
C ALA A 45 5.09 -1.25 14.84
N TRP A 46 4.74 -2.22 15.70
CA TRP A 46 3.56 -2.16 16.55
C TRP A 46 3.71 -1.26 17.77
N LYS A 47 4.95 -1.01 18.19
CA LYS A 47 5.29 -0.28 19.41
C LYS A 47 5.15 1.23 19.24
N GLY A 48 5.04 1.96 20.35
CA GLY A 48 4.82 3.41 20.37
C GLY A 48 5.41 4.08 21.63
N PRO A 49 4.76 5.14 22.16
CA PRO A 49 5.22 5.91 23.34
C PRO A 49 5.69 5.10 24.55
N ASN A 50 5.05 3.97 24.83
CA ASN A 50 5.36 3.20 26.02
C ASN A 50 6.66 2.39 25.88
N GLU A 51 7.14 2.19 24.64
CA GLU A 51 8.29 1.36 24.32
C GLU A 51 9.50 2.15 23.78
N GLY A 52 9.49 3.48 23.92
CA GLY A 52 10.63 4.34 23.53
C GLY A 52 10.47 5.11 22.23
N PHE A 53 9.41 4.81 21.46
CA PHE A 53 9.09 5.50 20.21
C PHE A 53 8.12 6.66 20.43
N SER A 54 8.04 7.61 19.51
CA SER A 54 7.11 8.73 19.58
C SER A 54 5.71 8.34 19.09
N VAL A 55 5.62 7.49 18.07
CA VAL A 55 4.34 7.06 17.47
C VAL A 55 4.41 5.62 16.96
N LYS A 56 3.25 4.96 16.86
CA LYS A 56 3.16 3.65 16.20
C LYS A 56 3.47 3.77 14.71
N GLY A 57 4.25 2.82 14.17
CA GLY A 57 4.71 2.84 12.79
C GLY A 57 5.98 3.65 12.54
N GLU A 58 6.59 4.19 13.60
CA GLU A 58 7.91 4.81 13.56
C GLU A 58 9.02 3.77 13.42
N ALA A 59 8.96 2.65 14.14
CA ALA A 59 9.98 1.61 14.07
C ALA A 59 9.79 0.71 12.83
N THR A 60 10.06 1.26 11.64
CA THR A 60 9.99 0.61 10.33
C THR A 60 11.24 0.93 9.51
N HIS A 61 11.35 0.38 8.30
CA HIS A 61 12.46 0.64 7.38
C HIS A 61 12.59 2.11 6.95
N LEU A 62 11.52 2.90 7.05
CA LEU A 62 11.56 4.33 6.71
C LEU A 62 12.37 5.17 7.70
N ASN A 63 12.63 4.64 8.90
CA ASN A 63 13.41 5.29 9.95
C ASN A 63 14.66 4.47 10.29
N VAL A 64 15.40 4.12 9.24
CA VAL A 64 16.73 3.53 9.31
C VAL A 64 17.66 4.44 8.54
N ASP A 65 18.79 4.80 9.15
CA ASP A 65 19.82 5.57 8.46
C ASP A 65 20.60 4.66 7.51
N MET A 66 20.08 4.53 6.28
CA MET A 66 20.61 3.65 5.25
C MET A 66 22.03 4.01 4.82
N ASP A 67 22.53 5.20 5.17
CA ASP A 67 23.88 5.62 4.80
C ASP A 67 24.94 4.97 5.73
N ILE A 68 24.51 4.42 6.89
CA ILE A 68 25.34 3.68 7.85
C ILE A 68 25.34 2.17 7.59
N TYR A 69 24.18 1.58 7.29
CA TYR A 69 24.05 0.13 7.17
C TYR A 69 24.50 -0.39 5.82
N SER A 70 25.32 -1.44 5.81
CA SER A 70 25.68 -2.15 4.57
C SER A 70 24.68 -3.27 4.24
N ILE A 71 24.09 -3.88 5.27
CA ILE A 71 23.16 -5.00 5.17
C ILE A 71 22.05 -4.83 6.21
N LEU A 72 20.81 -5.15 5.83
CA LEU A 72 19.66 -5.23 6.72
C LEU A 72 19.07 -6.63 6.71
N ASN A 73 18.95 -7.24 7.89
CA ASN A 73 18.31 -8.52 8.08
C ASN A 73 16.83 -8.29 8.45
N PHE A 74 15.91 -8.69 7.57
CA PHE A 74 14.49 -8.68 7.87
C PHE A 74 14.14 -9.91 8.73
N SER A 75 13.73 -9.65 9.96
CA SER A 75 13.50 -10.62 11.01
C SER A 75 12.01 -10.71 11.39
N PHE A 76 11.38 -11.88 11.33
CA PHE A 76 11.95 -13.18 10.94
C PHE A 76 10.92 -14.00 10.19
N PHE A 77 11.43 -14.95 9.40
CA PHE A 77 10.66 -16.10 8.97
C PHE A 77 10.94 -17.28 9.89
N GLY A 78 9.92 -18.00 10.34
CA GLY A 78 10.08 -19.19 11.18
C GLY A 78 10.01 -20.49 10.38
N VAL A 79 10.49 -21.59 10.97
CA VAL A 79 10.41 -22.94 10.38
C VAL A 79 9.26 -23.71 11.01
N ALA A 80 8.34 -24.20 10.18
CA ALA A 80 7.23 -25.04 10.61
C ALA A 80 7.60 -26.53 10.66
N LYS A 81 6.81 -27.33 11.36
CA LYS A 81 7.05 -28.78 11.57
C LYS A 81 7.17 -29.62 10.28
N ASP A 82 6.66 -29.12 9.15
CA ASP A 82 6.72 -29.79 7.85
C ASP A 82 7.91 -29.34 6.98
N GLY A 83 8.74 -28.41 7.49
CA GLY A 83 9.88 -27.81 6.81
C GLY A 83 9.59 -26.51 6.07
N SER A 84 8.33 -26.10 5.92
CA SER A 84 7.99 -24.83 5.26
C SER A 84 8.34 -23.61 6.13
N LEU A 85 8.60 -22.49 5.48
CA LEU A 85 8.77 -21.19 6.13
C LEU A 85 7.41 -20.50 6.34
N HIS A 86 7.31 -19.72 7.42
CA HIS A 86 6.14 -18.89 7.71
C HIS A 86 6.53 -17.52 8.25
N SER A 87 5.63 -16.55 8.16
CA SER A 87 5.80 -15.22 8.77
C SER A 87 5.93 -15.31 10.30
N GLY A 88 6.81 -14.48 10.88
CA GLY A 88 6.93 -14.33 12.34
C GLY A 88 5.64 -13.89 13.05
N ASP A 89 4.69 -13.27 12.36
CA ASP A 89 3.39 -12.85 12.91
C ASP A 89 2.55 -14.08 13.31
N LEU A 90 2.86 -15.23 12.71
CA LEU A 90 2.19 -16.52 12.95
C LEU A 90 2.96 -17.41 13.91
N ARG A 91 3.99 -16.89 14.58
CA ARG A 91 4.68 -17.60 15.65
C ARG A 91 3.66 -18.12 16.66
N ASN A 92 3.72 -19.42 16.93
CA ASN A 92 2.94 -20.05 17.98
C ASN A 92 3.34 -19.46 19.34
N LYS A 93 2.43 -18.69 19.96
CA LYS A 93 2.69 -18.03 21.25
C LYS A 93 2.93 -19.00 22.39
N SER A 94 2.47 -20.24 22.27
CA SER A 94 2.64 -21.31 23.25
C SER A 94 3.85 -22.20 22.94
N ILE A 95 4.71 -21.85 21.98
CA ILE A 95 5.81 -22.71 21.53
C ILE A 95 6.85 -23.02 22.61
N TYR A 96 6.89 -22.25 23.71
CA TYR A 96 7.70 -22.56 24.90
C TYR A 96 7.27 -23.87 25.58
N GLN A 97 6.05 -24.36 25.33
CA GLN A 97 5.57 -25.61 25.90
C GLN A 97 6.22 -26.79 25.17
N PRO A 98 6.71 -27.83 25.87
CA PRO A 98 7.43 -28.95 25.25
C PRO A 98 6.70 -29.61 24.07
N ASN A 99 5.38 -29.79 24.20
CA ASN A 99 4.54 -30.46 23.19
C ASN A 99 3.94 -29.51 22.14
N ALA A 100 4.15 -28.19 22.26
CA ALA A 100 3.66 -27.25 21.26
C ALA A 100 4.51 -27.34 19.99
N VAL A 101 3.87 -27.24 18.83
CA VAL A 101 4.53 -27.27 17.52
C VAL A 101 4.19 -26.01 16.74
N GLN A 102 5.08 -25.61 15.85
CA GLN A 102 4.78 -24.57 14.88
C GLN A 102 4.10 -25.21 13.67
N GLU A 103 2.84 -24.84 13.46
CA GLU A 103 2.10 -25.29 12.29
C GLU A 103 2.53 -24.50 11.05
N PRO A 104 2.41 -25.11 9.85
CA PRO A 104 2.62 -24.40 8.59
C PRO A 104 1.73 -23.17 8.49
N GLY A 105 2.27 -22.10 7.91
CA GLY A 105 1.58 -20.84 7.70
C GLY A 105 2.07 -20.15 6.43
N PRO A 106 1.38 -19.11 5.95
CA PRO A 106 1.86 -18.33 4.83
C PRO A 106 3.21 -17.67 5.14
N LEU A 107 4.06 -17.60 4.11
CA LEU A 107 5.39 -16.98 4.17
C LEU A 107 5.34 -15.51 4.59
N LEU A 108 4.36 -14.76 4.07
CA LEU A 108 3.99 -13.41 4.51
C LEU A 108 2.56 -13.43 5.01
N HIS A 109 2.26 -12.79 6.14
CA HIS A 109 0.92 -12.83 6.71
C HIS A 109 -0.06 -11.98 5.87
N PRO A 110 -1.07 -12.59 5.20
CA PRO A 110 -1.91 -11.89 4.22
C PRO A 110 -2.93 -10.92 4.82
N ASP A 111 -3.16 -10.95 6.14
CA ASP A 111 -4.00 -9.95 6.80
C ASP A 111 -3.24 -8.62 6.94
N VAL A 112 -3.37 -7.78 5.92
CA VAL A 112 -2.75 -6.45 5.85
C VAL A 112 -3.11 -5.52 7.02
N TYR A 113 -4.21 -5.79 7.74
CA TYR A 113 -4.59 -4.99 8.91
C TYR A 113 -3.84 -5.45 10.16
N SER A 114 -3.68 -6.76 10.33
CA SER A 114 -3.05 -7.39 11.50
C SER A 114 -1.58 -7.75 11.29
N SER A 115 -0.97 -7.41 10.15
CA SER A 115 0.44 -7.65 9.83
C SER A 115 1.17 -6.39 9.38
N TRP A 116 2.49 -6.34 9.58
CA TRP A 116 3.37 -5.33 8.97
C TRP A 116 4.22 -5.86 7.82
N ASP A 117 4.17 -7.17 7.54
CA ASP A 117 5.03 -7.81 6.52
C ASP A 117 5.00 -7.04 5.20
N PHE A 118 3.80 -6.84 4.65
CA PHE A 118 3.64 -6.11 3.38
C PHE A 118 3.93 -4.62 3.52
N HIS A 119 3.65 -3.99 4.65
CA HIS A 119 3.94 -2.56 4.82
C HIS A 119 5.43 -2.28 4.93
N ILE A 120 6.20 -3.19 5.52
CA ILE A 120 7.65 -3.09 5.57
C ILE A 120 8.23 -3.48 4.21
N LEU A 121 7.86 -4.63 3.64
CA LEU A 121 8.49 -5.13 2.41
C LEU A 121 8.05 -4.39 1.15
N TRP A 122 6.81 -3.91 1.08
CA TRP A 122 6.24 -3.25 -0.11
C TRP A 122 5.91 -1.77 0.09
N GLY A 123 6.00 -1.25 1.33
CA GLY A 123 5.84 0.18 1.60
C GLY A 123 4.38 0.61 1.77
N GLU A 124 4.02 1.77 1.23
CA GLU A 124 2.65 2.25 1.30
C GLU A 124 1.76 1.42 0.36
N LEU A 125 0.68 0.86 0.93
CA LEU A 125 -0.22 -0.02 0.20
C LEU A 125 -1.52 0.69 -0.21
N GLU A 126 -2.04 0.31 -1.37
CA GLU A 126 -3.43 0.50 -1.77
C GLU A 126 -4.13 -0.86 -1.90
N TYR A 127 -5.43 -0.90 -1.65
CA TYR A 127 -6.17 -2.16 -1.47
C TYR A 127 -7.23 -2.37 -2.54
N ILE A 128 -7.23 -3.56 -3.13
CA ILE A 128 -8.28 -4.01 -4.05
C ILE A 128 -9.07 -5.14 -3.41
N HIS A 129 -10.31 -4.85 -2.99
CA HIS A 129 -11.15 -5.78 -2.20
C HIS A 129 -11.77 -6.93 -3.01
N GLN A 130 -11.66 -6.90 -4.33
CA GLN A 130 -12.09 -7.98 -5.21
C GLN A 130 -11.28 -7.93 -6.50
N TYR A 131 -10.96 -9.09 -7.08
CA TYR A 131 -10.20 -9.12 -8.33
C TYR A 131 -11.01 -8.45 -9.46
N PRO A 132 -10.48 -7.38 -10.11
CA PRO A 132 -11.22 -6.66 -11.13
C PRO A 132 -11.60 -7.56 -12.31
N THR A 133 -12.81 -7.36 -12.86
CA THR A 133 -13.26 -8.07 -14.07
C THR A 133 -12.73 -7.41 -15.33
N ASP A 134 -12.68 -8.17 -16.42
CA ASP A 134 -12.32 -7.67 -17.76
C ASP A 134 -13.50 -6.92 -18.39
N GLU A 135 -13.91 -5.83 -17.73
CA GLU A 135 -14.99 -4.95 -18.16
C GLU A 135 -14.43 -3.54 -18.38
N PRO A 136 -14.92 -2.76 -19.36
CA PRO A 136 -14.34 -1.46 -19.71
C PRO A 136 -14.21 -0.48 -18.53
N TRP A 137 -15.15 -0.50 -17.58
CA TRP A 137 -15.12 0.37 -16.40
C TRP A 137 -14.11 -0.07 -15.32
N ASN A 138 -13.58 -1.30 -15.41
CA ASN A 138 -12.58 -1.86 -14.49
C ASN A 138 -11.18 -1.96 -15.12
N ALA A 139 -11.02 -1.58 -16.39
CA ALA A 139 -9.79 -1.78 -17.16
C ALA A 139 -8.54 -1.24 -16.46
N ASP A 140 -8.61 -0.04 -15.88
CA ASP A 140 -7.48 0.58 -15.17
C ASP A 140 -7.11 -0.20 -13.90
N GLN A 141 -8.09 -0.66 -13.14
CA GLN A 141 -7.86 -1.45 -11.92
C GLN A 141 -7.31 -2.84 -12.24
N LEU A 142 -7.86 -3.49 -13.26
CA LEU A 142 -7.36 -4.77 -13.75
C LEU A 142 -5.91 -4.64 -14.20
N LYS A 143 -5.60 -3.59 -14.98
CA LYS A 143 -4.25 -3.31 -15.44
C LYS A 143 -3.30 -3.06 -14.26
N LYS A 144 -3.69 -2.24 -13.28
CA LYS A 144 -2.87 -1.99 -12.08
C LYS A 144 -2.52 -3.27 -11.32
N VAL A 145 -3.49 -4.15 -11.10
CA VAL A 145 -3.30 -5.44 -10.42
C VAL A 145 -2.34 -6.33 -11.22
N GLN A 146 -2.53 -6.41 -12.53
CA GLN A 146 -1.71 -7.24 -13.42
C GLN A 146 -0.29 -6.71 -13.61
N ASP A 147 -0.11 -5.39 -13.69
CA ASP A 147 1.20 -4.73 -13.81
C ASP A 147 2.08 -5.02 -12.58
N GLN A 148 1.46 -5.18 -11.41
CA GLN A 148 2.14 -5.61 -10.18
C GLN A 148 2.19 -7.14 -10.01
N GLY A 149 1.88 -7.90 -11.06
CA GLY A 149 2.06 -9.35 -11.09
C GLY A 149 1.02 -10.17 -10.33
N PHE A 150 -0.10 -9.58 -9.91
CA PHE A 150 -1.16 -10.31 -9.23
C PHE A 150 -2.13 -10.95 -10.23
N VAL A 151 -2.52 -12.19 -9.94
CA VAL A 151 -3.51 -12.97 -10.70
C VAL A 151 -4.58 -13.53 -9.77
N LYS A 152 -5.77 -13.78 -10.32
CA LYS A 152 -6.87 -14.41 -9.58
C LYS A 152 -6.50 -15.85 -9.22
N HIS A 153 -6.63 -16.22 -7.95
CA HIS A 153 -6.35 -17.58 -7.50
C HIS A 153 -7.33 -18.01 -6.41
N GLY A 154 -8.17 -19.01 -6.71
CA GLY A 154 -9.22 -19.46 -5.80
C GLY A 154 -10.16 -18.32 -5.41
N SER A 155 -10.39 -18.16 -4.11
CA SER A 155 -11.17 -17.07 -3.50
C SER A 155 -10.37 -15.79 -3.27
N GLY A 156 -9.10 -15.73 -3.69
CA GLY A 156 -8.22 -14.59 -3.45
C GLY A 156 -7.28 -14.35 -4.63
N TRP A 157 -6.00 -14.19 -4.33
CA TRP A 157 -4.97 -13.77 -5.28
C TRP A 157 -3.69 -14.59 -5.15
N MET A 158 -2.88 -14.56 -6.21
CA MET A 158 -1.51 -15.03 -6.23
C MET A 158 -0.62 -13.94 -6.84
N HIS A 159 0.49 -13.62 -6.20
CA HIS A 159 1.55 -12.80 -6.77
C HIS A 159 2.44 -13.71 -7.62
N GLN A 160 2.24 -13.68 -8.93
CA GLN A 160 2.84 -14.62 -9.89
C GLN A 160 4.38 -14.68 -9.81
N PRO A 161 5.13 -13.55 -9.64
CA PRO A 161 6.58 -13.61 -9.55
C PRO A 161 7.09 -14.45 -8.37
N THR A 162 6.38 -14.44 -7.23
CA THR A 162 6.84 -15.09 -5.99
C THR A 162 6.07 -16.35 -5.65
N GLY A 163 4.92 -16.59 -6.29
CA GLY A 163 4.00 -17.69 -5.95
C GLY A 163 3.28 -17.51 -4.61
N ILE A 164 3.42 -16.36 -3.93
CA ILE A 164 2.74 -16.08 -2.67
C ILE A 164 1.24 -15.90 -2.94
N THR A 165 0.41 -16.47 -2.08
CA THR A 165 -1.05 -16.41 -2.20
C THR A 165 -1.67 -15.76 -0.96
N GLY A 166 -2.85 -15.16 -1.13
CA GLY A 166 -3.58 -14.52 -0.05
C GLY A 166 -5.06 -14.36 -0.37
N GLN A 167 -5.84 -14.02 0.66
CA GLN A 167 -7.26 -13.64 0.50
C GLN A 167 -7.35 -12.13 0.25
N PHE A 168 -8.52 -11.66 -0.19
CA PHE A 168 -8.74 -10.21 -0.37
C PHE A 168 -8.63 -9.44 0.95
N PRO A 169 -8.17 -8.17 0.92
CA PRO A 169 -7.81 -7.39 -0.27
C PRO A 169 -6.45 -7.78 -0.90
N ILE A 170 -6.27 -7.43 -2.17
CA ILE A 170 -4.95 -7.48 -2.84
C ILE A 170 -4.12 -6.30 -2.30
N PRO A 171 -2.90 -6.53 -1.75
CA PRO A 171 -2.03 -5.46 -1.28
C PRO A 171 -1.16 -4.96 -2.43
N LEU A 172 -1.59 -3.89 -3.10
CA LEU A 172 -0.80 -3.28 -4.16
C LEU A 172 0.13 -2.22 -3.57
N LYS A 173 1.34 -2.09 -4.12
CA LYS A 173 2.19 -0.92 -3.89
C LYS A 173 1.47 0.31 -4.43
N LYS A 174 1.30 1.35 -3.61
CA LYS A 174 0.64 2.59 -4.01
C LYS A 174 1.56 3.42 -4.90
N ALA A 175 1.08 3.81 -6.08
CA ALA A 175 1.83 4.68 -6.98
C ALA A 175 2.15 6.04 -6.30
N GLY A 176 3.44 6.43 -6.29
CA GLY A 176 3.92 7.64 -5.61
C GLY A 176 3.90 7.57 -4.08
N GLY A 177 3.58 6.41 -3.49
CA GLY A 177 3.65 6.18 -2.05
C GLY A 177 5.07 5.89 -1.57
N ALA A 178 5.23 5.72 -0.25
CA ALA A 178 6.52 5.34 0.32
C ALA A 178 7.01 3.98 -0.20
N PRO A 179 8.31 3.83 -0.52
CA PRO A 179 8.88 2.57 -0.99
C PRO A 179 8.90 1.51 0.11
N GLY A 180 8.96 0.24 -0.27
CA GLY A 180 9.23 -0.87 0.66
C GLY A 180 10.71 -0.98 1.04
N LEU A 181 11.01 -1.84 2.02
CA LEU A 181 12.35 -2.06 2.57
C LEU A 181 13.36 -2.43 1.48
N ILE A 182 13.05 -3.43 0.65
CA ILE A 182 13.95 -3.90 -0.41
C ILE A 182 14.18 -2.78 -1.43
N ASP A 183 13.10 -2.13 -1.90
CA ASP A 183 13.20 -1.05 -2.89
C ASP A 183 14.03 0.12 -2.36
N LEU A 184 13.80 0.55 -1.11
CA LEU A 184 14.52 1.66 -0.48
C LEU A 184 15.99 1.32 -0.23
N ALA A 185 16.26 0.13 0.31
CA ALA A 185 17.63 -0.33 0.56
C ALA A 185 18.42 -0.42 -0.74
N HIS A 186 17.84 -0.98 -1.80
CA HIS A 186 18.51 -1.08 -3.12
C HIS A 186 18.76 0.29 -3.75
N GLN A 187 17.84 1.24 -3.62
CA GLN A 187 18.06 2.63 -4.04
C GLN A 187 19.26 3.28 -3.32
N LYS A 188 19.56 2.81 -2.10
CA LYS A 188 20.66 3.26 -1.26
C LYS A 188 21.90 2.36 -1.31
N GLY A 189 21.92 1.34 -2.18
CA GLY A 189 23.03 0.39 -2.27
C GLY A 189 23.14 -0.62 -1.12
N VAL A 190 22.20 -0.61 -0.18
CA VAL A 190 22.13 -1.50 0.99
C VAL A 190 21.54 -2.86 0.59
N LYS A 191 22.09 -3.94 1.13
CA LYS A 191 21.58 -5.31 0.90
C LYS A 191 20.50 -5.68 1.90
N VAL A 192 19.51 -6.46 1.48
CA VAL A 192 18.46 -6.97 2.39
C VAL A 192 18.47 -8.49 2.42
N MET A 193 18.62 -9.05 3.62
CA MET A 193 18.64 -10.49 3.88
C MET A 193 17.31 -10.94 4.47
N ALA A 194 16.86 -12.14 4.09
CA ALA A 194 15.80 -12.81 4.82
C ALA A 194 16.42 -13.60 5.98
N SER A 195 16.13 -13.20 7.22
CA SER A 195 16.62 -13.91 8.40
C SER A 195 15.61 -14.95 8.88
N LEU A 196 16.08 -16.18 9.05
CA LEU A 196 15.26 -17.36 9.27
C LEU A 196 15.54 -17.94 10.65
N GLY A 197 14.53 -18.00 11.51
CA GLY A 197 14.64 -18.56 12.86
C GLY A 197 14.55 -17.52 13.97
N GLY A 198 15.62 -17.42 14.75
CA GLY A 198 15.70 -16.74 16.04
C GLY A 198 15.16 -17.58 17.18
N TRP A 199 15.48 -17.17 18.41
CA TRP A 199 15.22 -17.86 19.67
C TRP A 199 13.90 -18.63 19.78
N SER A 200 12.80 -18.01 19.33
CA SER A 200 11.45 -18.57 19.50
C SER A 200 10.88 -19.32 18.30
N MET A 201 11.63 -19.38 17.18
CA MET A 201 11.21 -20.03 15.94
C MET A 201 12.22 -21.04 15.39
N SER A 202 13.26 -21.38 16.17
CA SER A 202 14.25 -22.40 15.78
C SER A 202 13.83 -23.86 16.05
N LYS A 203 12.68 -24.10 16.71
CA LYS A 203 12.25 -25.43 17.18
C LYS A 203 12.39 -26.55 16.15
N HIS A 204 12.04 -26.26 14.90
CA HIS A 204 11.92 -27.27 13.84
C HIS A 204 13.13 -27.33 12.89
N PHE A 205 14.21 -26.59 13.15
CA PHE A 205 15.43 -26.72 12.37
C PHE A 205 16.05 -28.12 12.40
N PRO A 206 16.21 -28.80 13.56
CA PRO A 206 16.89 -30.10 13.61
C PRO A 206 16.26 -31.12 12.64
N GLU A 207 14.94 -31.31 12.73
CA GLU A 207 14.24 -32.25 11.86
C GLU A 207 14.07 -31.76 10.42
N MET A 208 14.03 -30.44 10.19
CA MET A 208 13.98 -29.88 8.84
C MET A 208 15.29 -30.15 8.10
N ALA A 209 16.43 -29.91 8.76
CA ALA A 209 17.75 -30.10 8.17
C ALA A 209 18.07 -31.60 7.95
N ALA A 210 17.61 -32.48 8.84
CA ALA A 210 17.85 -33.93 8.75
C ALA A 210 16.95 -34.67 7.73
N ASP A 211 15.74 -34.16 7.43
CA ASP A 211 14.77 -34.82 6.55
C ASP A 211 14.82 -34.22 5.13
N PRO A 212 15.19 -34.99 4.08
CA PRO A 212 15.29 -34.49 2.71
C PRO A 212 14.00 -33.86 2.16
N VAL A 213 12.83 -34.36 2.58
CA VAL A 213 11.54 -33.86 2.11
C VAL A 213 11.23 -32.51 2.77
N LYS A 214 11.53 -32.37 4.06
CA LYS A 214 11.34 -31.09 4.78
C LYS A 214 12.33 -30.05 4.29
N LYS A 215 13.60 -30.43 4.13
CA LYS A 215 14.64 -29.57 3.56
C LYS A 215 14.24 -29.07 2.18
N GLU A 216 13.75 -29.92 1.28
CA GLU A 216 13.29 -29.47 -0.04
C GLU A 216 12.14 -28.45 0.04
N ARG A 217 11.20 -28.58 0.99
CA ARG A 217 10.17 -27.55 1.20
C ARG A 217 10.77 -26.22 1.66
N PHE A 218 11.71 -26.28 2.60
CA PHE A 218 12.47 -25.10 3.05
C PHE A 218 13.18 -24.43 1.86
N MET A 219 13.87 -25.20 1.02
CA MET A 219 14.58 -24.69 -0.17
C MET A 219 13.64 -24.02 -1.18
N GLN A 220 12.42 -24.55 -1.37
CA GLN A 220 11.41 -23.95 -2.25
C GLN A 220 10.92 -22.59 -1.74
N ASP A 221 10.83 -22.42 -0.42
CA ASP A 221 10.49 -21.10 0.16
C ASP A 221 11.65 -20.10 0.04
N LEU A 222 12.91 -20.56 0.01
CA LEU A 222 14.05 -19.69 -0.32
C LEU A 222 13.93 -19.11 -1.73
N ASP A 223 13.43 -19.88 -2.71
CA ASP A 223 13.20 -19.36 -4.06
C ASP A 223 12.19 -18.21 -4.07
N LYS A 224 11.14 -18.31 -3.23
CA LYS A 224 10.12 -17.27 -3.09
C LYS A 224 10.72 -16.01 -2.47
N LEU A 225 11.61 -16.16 -1.49
CA LEU A 225 12.36 -15.05 -0.89
C LEU A 225 13.30 -14.40 -1.92
N MET A 226 14.03 -15.19 -2.71
CA MET A 226 14.87 -14.64 -3.79
C MET A 226 14.03 -13.90 -4.84
N ALA A 227 12.84 -14.44 -5.19
CA ALA A 227 11.91 -13.79 -6.11
C ALA A 227 11.25 -12.52 -5.53
N LEU A 228 11.17 -12.38 -4.21
CA LEU A 228 10.74 -11.14 -3.54
C LEU A 228 11.79 -10.02 -3.66
N GLY A 229 13.04 -10.37 -3.98
CA GLY A 229 14.13 -9.41 -4.16
C GLY A 229 15.19 -9.42 -3.06
N PHE A 230 15.13 -10.34 -2.09
CA PHE A 230 16.18 -10.47 -1.07
C PHE A 230 17.54 -10.77 -1.71
N ASP A 231 18.60 -10.19 -1.15
CA ASP A 231 19.99 -10.34 -1.58
C ASP A 231 20.66 -11.58 -1.01
N GLY A 232 20.02 -12.26 -0.07
CA GLY A 232 20.56 -13.47 0.54
C GLY A 232 19.74 -14.00 1.70
N ILE A 233 20.28 -15.03 2.33
CA ILE A 233 19.68 -15.74 3.46
C ILE A 233 20.59 -15.62 4.68
N ASP A 234 20.00 -15.30 5.83
CA ASP A 234 20.64 -15.33 7.14
C ASP A 234 19.97 -16.42 7.98
N ILE A 235 20.74 -17.37 8.50
CA ILE A 235 20.22 -18.46 9.35
C ILE A 235 20.45 -18.13 10.82
N ASP A 236 19.39 -18.12 11.60
CA ASP A 236 19.43 -17.93 13.04
C ASP A 236 18.84 -19.16 13.73
N TRP A 237 19.58 -20.28 13.66
CA TRP A 237 19.23 -21.51 14.37
C TRP A 237 19.84 -21.47 15.76
N GLU A 238 18.98 -21.34 16.78
CA GLU A 238 19.39 -21.27 18.17
C GLU A 238 19.02 -22.53 18.98
N TYR A 239 19.86 -23.56 19.13
CA TYR A 239 21.20 -23.75 18.55
C TYR A 239 21.45 -25.19 18.11
N PRO A 240 22.17 -25.42 16.99
CA PRO A 240 22.72 -26.73 16.65
C PRO A 240 23.48 -27.36 17.83
N GLY A 241 23.26 -28.65 18.08
CA GLY A 241 24.03 -29.42 19.05
C GLY A 241 23.60 -29.27 20.50
N THR A 242 23.18 -28.07 20.91
CA THR A 242 22.92 -27.76 22.33
C THR A 242 21.46 -27.43 22.64
N GLY A 243 20.64 -27.16 21.63
CA GLY A 243 19.24 -26.80 21.80
C GLY A 243 19.03 -25.36 22.27
N GLY A 244 17.78 -24.93 22.24
CA GLY A 244 17.36 -23.58 22.61
C GLY A 244 16.11 -23.59 23.48
N MET A 245 15.21 -22.63 23.26
CA MET A 245 14.01 -22.42 24.10
C MET A 245 13.12 -23.68 24.27
N ASN A 246 13.01 -24.52 23.24
CA ASN A 246 11.90 -25.47 23.13
C ASN A 246 12.19 -26.71 22.25
N PHE A 247 13.46 -27.06 22.12
CA PHE A 247 13.95 -28.28 21.50
C PHE A 247 15.29 -28.68 22.10
N GLU A 248 15.60 -29.96 22.06
CA GLU A 248 16.92 -30.49 22.41
C GLU A 248 17.77 -30.57 21.15
N GLY A 249 19.03 -30.14 21.23
CA GLY A 249 19.98 -30.32 20.14
C GLY A 249 20.66 -31.69 20.22
N SER A 250 21.25 -32.13 19.10
CA SER A 250 22.11 -33.32 19.05
C SER A 250 23.39 -33.05 18.27
N PRO A 251 24.49 -33.79 18.52
CA PRO A 251 25.75 -33.58 17.80
C PRO A 251 25.63 -33.67 16.27
N GLU A 252 24.66 -34.39 15.74
CA GLU A 252 24.36 -34.48 14.30
C GLU A 252 23.90 -33.15 13.70
N ASP A 253 23.35 -32.24 14.51
CA ASP A 253 22.88 -30.94 14.06
C ASP A 253 24.00 -30.10 13.45
N TYR A 254 25.24 -30.20 13.94
CA TYR A 254 26.39 -29.49 13.34
C TYR A 254 26.58 -29.93 11.88
N ALA A 255 26.70 -31.25 11.65
CA ALA A 255 26.82 -31.84 10.31
C ALA A 255 25.65 -31.48 9.39
N ASN A 256 24.43 -31.50 9.93
CA ASN A 256 23.22 -31.13 9.19
C ASN A 256 23.20 -29.62 8.85
N PHE A 257 23.67 -28.77 9.75
CA PHE A 257 23.79 -27.33 9.51
C PHE A 257 24.81 -27.03 8.40
N GLU A 258 25.98 -27.66 8.41
CA GLU A 258 26.99 -27.44 7.36
C GLU A 258 26.51 -27.90 5.98
N LEU A 259 25.85 -29.07 5.91
CA LEU A 259 25.21 -29.55 4.68
C LEU A 259 24.08 -28.62 4.22
N LEU A 260 23.29 -28.09 5.15
CA LEU A 260 22.26 -27.11 4.83
C LEU A 260 22.90 -25.83 4.25
N MET A 261 24.01 -25.32 4.79
CA MET A 261 24.68 -24.14 4.24
C MET A 261 25.22 -24.39 2.83
N GLU A 262 25.79 -25.57 2.57
CA GLU A 262 26.26 -25.98 1.24
C GLU A 262 25.10 -26.10 0.22
N ASP A 263 23.97 -26.68 0.64
CA ASP A 263 22.77 -26.79 -0.18
C ASP A 263 22.16 -25.42 -0.49
N ILE A 264 22.07 -24.52 0.52
CA ILE A 264 21.60 -23.14 0.33
C ILE A 264 22.51 -22.42 -0.64
N ARG A 265 23.83 -22.44 -0.43
CA ARG A 265 24.81 -21.83 -1.35
C ARG A 265 24.62 -22.32 -2.78
N THR A 266 24.46 -23.62 -2.96
CA THR A 266 24.23 -24.23 -4.28
C THR A 266 22.93 -23.71 -4.91
N ARG A 267 21.87 -23.54 -4.10
CA ARG A 267 20.56 -23.10 -4.58
C ARG A 267 20.50 -21.62 -4.95
N ILE A 268 21.03 -20.74 -4.10
CA ILE A 268 20.94 -19.28 -4.28
C ILE A 268 22.08 -18.72 -5.15
N GLY A 269 23.12 -19.53 -5.37
CA GLY A 269 24.27 -19.17 -6.21
C GLY A 269 25.32 -18.33 -5.49
N PRO A 270 26.45 -18.02 -6.17
CA PRO A 270 27.59 -17.36 -5.56
C PRO A 270 27.42 -15.84 -5.40
N ASN A 271 26.42 -15.23 -6.06
CA ASN A 271 26.22 -13.78 -6.05
C ASN A 271 25.27 -13.30 -4.95
N LYS A 272 24.55 -14.22 -4.31
CA LYS A 272 23.67 -13.95 -3.17
C LYS A 272 24.45 -14.15 -1.89
N LEU A 273 24.10 -13.42 -0.83
CA LEU A 273 24.76 -13.56 0.45
C LEU A 273 24.21 -14.78 1.21
N LEU A 274 25.08 -15.44 1.97
CA LEU A 274 24.74 -16.48 2.94
C LEU A 274 25.47 -16.21 4.24
N THR A 275 24.71 -15.94 5.30
CA THR A 275 25.22 -15.67 6.64
C THR A 275 24.48 -16.52 7.67
N ALA A 276 24.99 -16.55 8.89
CA ALA A 276 24.25 -17.08 10.02
C ALA A 276 24.64 -16.38 11.32
N ALA A 277 23.69 -16.34 12.26
CA ALA A 277 23.90 -15.90 13.62
C ALA A 277 24.38 -17.08 14.49
N PHE A 278 25.46 -16.89 15.23
CA PHE A 278 26.07 -17.90 16.10
C PHE A 278 26.10 -17.43 17.54
N ALA A 279 25.96 -18.39 18.47
CA ALA A 279 26.20 -18.13 19.89
C ALA A 279 27.63 -17.64 20.14
N ALA A 280 27.82 -16.79 21.15
CA ALA A 280 29.15 -16.31 21.54
C ALA A 280 29.89 -17.22 22.55
N SER A 281 29.29 -18.35 22.95
CA SER A 281 29.94 -19.32 23.83
C SER A 281 30.77 -20.33 23.03
N THR A 282 32.09 -20.34 23.24
CA THR A 282 33.02 -21.26 22.55
C THR A 282 32.64 -22.74 22.71
N ALA A 283 32.06 -23.13 23.85
CA ALA A 283 31.58 -24.48 24.09
C ALA A 283 30.48 -24.91 23.10
N LYS A 284 29.62 -23.97 22.67
CA LYS A 284 28.57 -24.21 21.66
C LYS A 284 29.11 -24.17 20.22
N LEU A 285 30.36 -23.74 20.04
CA LEU A 285 30.99 -23.56 18.73
C LEU A 285 31.98 -24.67 18.36
N GLU A 286 32.33 -25.52 19.33
CA GLU A 286 33.37 -26.54 19.20
C GLU A 286 33.01 -27.64 18.19
N GLY A 287 31.72 -27.90 17.99
CA GLY A 287 31.22 -28.96 17.11
C GLY A 287 31.21 -28.64 15.62
N TYR A 288 31.34 -27.36 15.22
CA TYR A 288 31.25 -26.97 13.82
C TYR A 288 32.53 -27.26 13.03
N ASP A 289 32.35 -27.65 11.76
CA ASP A 289 33.43 -27.62 10.77
C ASP A 289 33.57 -26.22 10.14
N TRP A 290 34.36 -25.38 10.80
CA TRP A 290 34.60 -23.99 10.38
C TRP A 290 35.23 -23.86 8.99
N ALA A 291 36.00 -24.85 8.52
CA ALA A 291 36.59 -24.81 7.19
C ALA A 291 35.51 -25.00 6.11
N ARG A 292 34.56 -25.91 6.32
CA ARG A 292 33.41 -26.08 5.43
C ARG A 292 32.51 -24.86 5.44
N LEU A 293 32.20 -24.32 6.62
CA LEU A 293 31.38 -23.11 6.75
C LEU A 293 32.05 -21.91 6.08
N ALA A 294 33.35 -21.72 6.23
CA ALA A 294 34.08 -20.61 5.58
C ALA A 294 34.10 -20.73 4.04
N ALA A 295 33.92 -21.92 3.49
CA ALA A 295 33.83 -22.15 2.05
C ALA A 295 32.43 -21.85 1.48
N SER A 296 31.36 -22.01 2.27
CA SER A 296 29.97 -21.81 1.82
C SER A 296 29.39 -20.44 2.19
N MET A 297 29.83 -19.84 3.30
CA MET A 297 29.24 -18.63 3.86
C MET A 297 30.09 -17.38 3.60
N ASP A 298 29.43 -16.23 3.50
CA ASP A 298 30.08 -14.92 3.34
C ASP A 298 30.56 -14.39 4.68
N TYR A 299 29.69 -14.39 5.70
CA TYR A 299 29.98 -13.85 7.02
C TYR A 299 29.42 -14.71 8.17
N PHE A 300 30.07 -14.61 9.32
CA PHE A 300 29.67 -15.19 10.60
C PHE A 300 29.27 -14.08 11.56
N ASN A 301 28.00 -14.03 11.90
CA ASN A 301 27.44 -13.01 12.77
C ASN A 301 27.43 -13.54 14.21
N MET A 302 28.36 -13.07 15.04
CA MET A 302 28.49 -13.56 16.41
C MET A 302 27.58 -12.74 17.33
N MET A 303 26.63 -13.41 17.99
CA MET A 303 25.74 -12.80 18.99
C MET A 303 26.51 -12.56 20.29
N THR A 304 27.48 -11.65 20.27
CA THR A 304 28.32 -11.25 21.43
C THR A 304 27.59 -10.27 22.34
N TYR A 305 26.35 -10.62 22.64
CA TYR A 305 25.43 -10.02 23.59
C TYR A 305 24.65 -11.15 24.25
N ASP A 306 23.84 -10.85 25.26
CA ASP A 306 23.15 -11.87 26.06
C ASP A 306 24.10 -12.81 26.79
N LEU A 307 25.27 -12.28 27.18
CA LEU A 307 26.29 -13.05 27.89
C LEU A 307 25.94 -13.16 29.37
N ASN A 308 25.25 -12.16 29.93
CA ASN A 308 24.66 -12.20 31.28
C ASN A 308 23.28 -11.55 31.29
N GLY A 309 22.39 -12.01 32.18
CA GLY A 309 21.04 -11.49 32.28
C GLY A 309 20.26 -12.04 33.46
N GLY A 310 18.93 -12.03 33.36
CA GLY A 310 18.05 -12.54 34.42
C GLY A 310 18.26 -14.02 34.77
N TRP A 311 18.92 -14.79 33.92
CA TRP A 311 19.31 -16.19 34.14
C TRP A 311 20.62 -16.37 34.90
N SER A 312 21.51 -15.37 34.94
CA SER A 312 22.80 -15.39 35.66
C SER A 312 22.63 -15.38 37.19
N ASN A 313 23.51 -16.03 37.95
CA ASN A 313 23.45 -16.05 39.42
C ASN A 313 23.99 -14.77 40.04
N VAL A 314 24.86 -14.04 39.34
CA VAL A 314 25.36 -12.72 39.74
C VAL A 314 25.02 -11.66 38.70
N ALA A 315 24.96 -10.40 39.13
CA ALA A 315 24.79 -9.27 38.22
C ALA A 315 26.06 -9.09 37.39
N GLY A 316 25.96 -9.25 36.06
CA GLY A 316 27.09 -9.18 35.14
C GLY A 316 26.75 -8.42 33.87
N HIS A 317 27.73 -8.31 32.98
CA HIS A 317 27.61 -7.51 31.77
C HIS A 317 26.94 -8.26 30.61
N ASN A 318 26.03 -7.60 29.90
CA ASN A 318 25.32 -8.14 28.74
C ASN A 318 26.27 -8.44 27.57
N ALA A 319 27.21 -7.54 27.30
CA ALA A 319 28.12 -7.61 26.15
C ALA A 319 29.53 -7.06 26.49
N PRO A 320 30.25 -7.60 27.49
CA PRO A 320 31.60 -7.15 27.87
C PRO A 320 32.61 -7.30 26.72
N LEU A 321 33.41 -6.27 26.46
CA LEU A 321 34.46 -6.32 25.43
C LEU A 321 35.63 -7.21 25.88
N TYR A 322 35.98 -7.13 27.16
CA TYR A 322 37.09 -7.83 27.79
C TYR A 322 36.64 -8.55 29.07
N PRO A 323 37.41 -9.53 29.57
CA PRO A 323 37.13 -10.19 30.85
C PRO A 323 37.21 -9.24 32.04
N TYR A 324 36.46 -9.54 33.09
CA TYR A 324 36.42 -8.75 34.33
C TYR A 324 36.41 -9.65 35.57
N PRO A 325 36.93 -9.18 36.72
CA PRO A 325 37.18 -10.05 37.88
C PRO A 325 35.94 -10.75 38.45
N GLU A 326 34.77 -10.13 38.34
CA GLU A 326 33.50 -10.58 38.92
C GLU A 326 32.65 -11.45 37.97
N GLU A 327 33.17 -11.84 36.81
CA GLU A 327 32.44 -12.65 35.83
C GLU A 327 32.01 -14.01 36.40
N GLU A 328 30.76 -14.42 36.11
CA GLU A 328 30.24 -15.72 36.58
C GLU A 328 30.92 -16.90 35.89
N PHE A 329 31.14 -16.76 34.59
CA PHE A 329 31.74 -17.77 33.74
C PHE A 329 32.83 -17.11 32.88
N GLN A 330 34.01 -17.72 32.88
CA GLN A 330 35.13 -17.27 32.07
C GLN A 330 34.86 -17.44 30.58
N GLY A 331 35.36 -16.49 29.78
CA GLY A 331 35.33 -16.55 28.33
C GLY A 331 33.99 -16.19 27.69
N LEU A 332 33.12 -15.48 28.42
CA LEU A 332 31.91 -14.85 27.91
C LEU A 332 32.15 -13.36 27.66
N ASP A 333 33.08 -13.06 26.76
CA ASP A 333 33.45 -11.72 26.32
C ASP A 333 33.92 -11.74 24.85
N LEU A 334 33.97 -10.56 24.23
CA LEU A 334 34.30 -10.42 22.80
C LEU A 334 35.76 -10.80 22.49
N ASP A 335 36.74 -10.42 23.34
CA ASP A 335 38.15 -10.70 23.09
C ASP A 335 38.50 -12.18 23.21
N TYR A 336 37.94 -12.86 24.22
CA TYR A 336 38.11 -14.30 24.38
C TYR A 336 37.55 -15.06 23.17
N LEU A 337 36.34 -14.72 22.72
CA LEU A 337 35.76 -15.31 21.51
C LEU A 337 36.64 -15.06 20.29
N ARG A 338 37.08 -13.81 20.06
CA ARG A 338 37.97 -13.47 18.94
C ARG A 338 39.25 -14.32 18.96
N THR A 339 39.87 -14.44 20.13
CA THR A 339 41.11 -15.20 20.33
C THR A 339 40.88 -16.68 20.00
N TRP A 340 39.78 -17.26 20.48
CA TRP A 340 39.40 -18.63 20.16
C TRP A 340 39.13 -18.83 18.66
N MET A 341 38.40 -17.92 18.01
CA MET A 341 38.09 -17.99 16.58
C MET A 341 39.35 -17.90 15.72
N ALA A 342 40.30 -17.02 16.09
CA ALA A 342 41.60 -16.93 15.44
C ALA A 342 42.40 -18.23 15.60
N ALA A 343 42.39 -18.85 16.79
CA ALA A 343 43.04 -20.14 17.04
C ALA A 343 42.42 -21.30 16.24
N LYS A 344 41.12 -21.21 15.89
CA LYS A 344 40.42 -22.15 14.99
C LYS A 344 40.67 -21.88 13.50
N GLY A 345 41.37 -20.79 13.16
CA GLY A 345 41.67 -20.44 11.77
C GLY A 345 40.48 -19.83 11.01
N ILE A 346 39.50 -19.28 11.72
CA ILE A 346 38.35 -18.60 11.09
C ILE A 346 38.83 -17.27 10.50
N PRO A 347 38.56 -16.97 9.21
CA PRO A 347 39.01 -15.73 8.58
C PRO A 347 38.41 -14.50 9.28
N SER A 348 39.26 -13.60 9.76
CA SER A 348 38.85 -12.44 10.58
C SER A 348 37.92 -11.50 9.82
N GLU A 349 38.18 -11.30 8.53
CA GLU A 349 37.37 -10.49 7.61
C GLU A 349 35.95 -11.03 7.40
N LYS A 350 35.68 -12.28 7.80
CA LYS A 350 34.33 -12.87 7.77
C LYS A 350 33.57 -12.76 9.09
N ILE A 351 34.21 -12.30 10.17
CA ILE A 351 33.62 -12.27 11.50
C ILE A 351 32.99 -10.90 11.76
N ASN A 352 31.69 -10.87 12.04
CA ASN A 352 31.01 -9.68 12.52
C ASN A 352 30.63 -9.88 13.99
N PHE A 353 30.98 -8.92 14.85
CA PHE A 353 30.63 -8.98 16.28
C PHE A 353 29.33 -8.24 16.59
N GLY A 354 28.62 -8.72 17.60
CA GLY A 354 27.33 -8.22 18.03
C GLY A 354 27.42 -6.91 18.80
N ALA A 355 26.55 -5.96 18.47
CA ALA A 355 26.26 -4.77 19.25
C ALA A 355 24.79 -4.80 19.72
N ALA A 356 24.59 -4.69 21.04
CA ALA A 356 23.28 -4.67 21.65
C ALA A 356 22.77 -3.23 21.79
N PHE A 357 21.74 -2.85 21.04
CA PHE A 357 21.09 -1.54 21.18
C PHE A 357 20.00 -1.56 22.28
N TYR A 358 20.27 -2.33 23.34
CA TYR A 358 19.41 -2.56 24.50
C TYR A 358 20.26 -2.93 25.71
N GLY A 359 19.68 -2.81 26.90
CA GLY A 359 20.29 -3.28 28.15
C GLY A 359 19.65 -4.56 28.70
N ARG A 360 20.24 -5.13 29.76
CA ARG A 360 19.67 -6.20 30.57
C ARG A 360 19.61 -5.78 32.04
N GLY A 361 18.37 -5.70 32.56
CA GLY A 361 18.08 -5.34 33.94
C GLY A 361 17.88 -6.56 34.84
N VAL A 362 18.52 -6.56 36.00
CA VAL A 362 18.35 -7.58 37.05
C VAL A 362 18.15 -6.92 38.42
N GLN A 363 17.47 -7.62 39.31
CA GLN A 363 17.43 -7.28 40.73
C GLN A 363 18.36 -8.21 41.54
N THR A 364 18.97 -7.65 42.57
CA THR A 364 19.93 -8.32 43.45
C THR A 364 19.34 -8.55 44.84
N THR A 365 19.93 -9.48 45.60
CA THR A 365 19.61 -9.67 47.03
C THR A 365 20.18 -8.56 47.91
N GLU A 366 21.16 -7.83 47.39
CA GLU A 366 21.82 -6.71 48.06
C GLU A 366 20.94 -5.45 48.05
N ALA A 367 21.06 -4.64 49.11
CA ALA A 367 20.32 -3.38 49.22
C ALA A 367 20.78 -2.33 48.17
N THR A 368 22.03 -2.41 47.75
CA THR A 368 22.60 -1.64 46.65
C THR A 368 23.36 -2.59 45.74
N ALA A 369 22.93 -2.69 44.49
CA ALA A 369 23.54 -3.58 43.52
C ALA A 369 24.95 -3.09 43.11
N TYR A 370 25.78 -4.03 42.68
CA TYR A 370 27.13 -3.83 42.15
C TYR A 370 27.45 -4.98 41.17
N VAL A 371 28.49 -4.84 40.35
CA VAL A 371 28.95 -5.92 39.46
C VAL A 371 29.38 -7.12 40.30
N GLY A 372 28.85 -8.31 40.03
CA GLY A 372 29.07 -9.52 40.82
C GLY A 372 28.11 -9.69 42.01
N ALA A 373 27.17 -8.77 42.24
CA ALA A 373 26.19 -8.92 43.33
C ALA A 373 25.27 -10.14 43.08
N PRO A 374 24.96 -10.95 44.11
CA PRO A 374 24.05 -12.09 43.96
C PRO A 374 22.66 -11.64 43.50
N THR A 375 22.12 -12.34 42.51
CA THR A 375 20.81 -12.01 41.92
C THR A 375 19.65 -12.60 42.73
N ASP A 376 18.52 -11.88 42.76
CA ASP A 376 17.31 -12.30 43.47
C ASP A 376 16.34 -13.03 42.53
N LYS A 377 16.51 -14.37 42.45
CA LYS A 377 15.75 -15.27 41.58
C LYS A 377 14.31 -15.47 42.05
N ARG A 378 13.37 -15.33 41.12
CA ARG A 378 11.94 -15.58 41.37
C ARG A 378 11.26 -16.18 40.14
N SER A 379 10.10 -16.81 40.35
CA SER A 379 9.25 -17.24 39.25
C SER A 379 8.67 -16.03 38.53
N VAL A 380 8.89 -15.97 37.22
CA VAL A 380 8.41 -14.93 36.31
C VAL A 380 7.76 -15.63 35.12
N ASN A 381 6.71 -15.03 34.55
CA ASN A 381 6.08 -15.54 33.34
C ASN A 381 6.35 -14.57 32.19
N PHE A 382 7.24 -14.96 31.28
CA PHE A 382 7.61 -14.19 30.09
C PHE A 382 6.62 -14.41 28.95
N SER A 383 6.46 -13.41 28.10
CA SER A 383 5.58 -13.46 26.94
C SER A 383 6.01 -14.46 25.87
N VAL A 384 7.32 -14.72 25.77
CA VAL A 384 7.93 -15.62 24.78
C VAL A 384 8.34 -16.95 25.41
N ASP A 385 9.15 -16.91 26.47
CA ASP A 385 9.69 -18.10 27.16
C ASP A 385 8.71 -18.78 28.12
N GLY A 386 7.58 -18.13 28.43
CA GLY A 386 6.65 -18.62 29.43
C GLY A 386 7.23 -18.59 30.86
N PRO A 387 6.76 -19.48 31.77
CA PRO A 387 7.19 -19.49 33.16
C PRO A 387 8.65 -19.93 33.31
N SER A 388 9.48 -19.09 33.93
CA SER A 388 10.89 -19.37 34.21
C SER A 388 11.34 -18.78 35.55
N VAL A 389 12.46 -19.28 36.09
CA VAL A 389 13.11 -18.70 37.27
C VAL A 389 14.12 -17.66 36.80
N SER A 390 13.87 -16.41 37.15
CA SER A 390 14.67 -15.27 36.68
C SER A 390 14.82 -14.20 37.74
N ALA A 391 15.92 -13.48 37.69
CA ALA A 391 16.18 -12.29 38.50
C ALA A 391 15.90 -10.99 37.75
N VAL A 392 15.26 -11.08 36.58
CA VAL A 392 14.92 -9.93 35.74
C VAL A 392 14.33 -8.75 36.52
N ASP A 393 14.72 -7.52 36.19
CA ASP A 393 14.11 -6.32 36.76
C ASP A 393 12.82 -5.96 36.01
N LEU A 394 11.69 -6.37 36.57
CA LEU A 394 10.36 -6.00 36.09
C LEU A 394 9.77 -4.80 36.83
N ASP A 395 10.48 -4.24 37.81
CA ASP A 395 9.97 -3.09 38.55
C ASP A 395 10.27 -1.80 37.79
N ASN A 396 11.43 -1.75 37.10
CA ASN A 396 11.79 -0.62 36.24
C ASN A 396 11.58 -0.91 34.75
N TRP A 397 11.66 -2.17 34.31
CA TRP A 397 11.70 -2.52 32.86
C TRP A 397 10.61 -3.49 32.42
N LYS A 398 9.44 -3.46 33.09
CA LYS A 398 8.32 -4.38 32.81
C LYS A 398 7.93 -4.43 31.32
N GLN A 399 7.86 -3.27 30.67
CA GLN A 399 7.41 -3.15 29.28
C GLN A 399 8.35 -3.85 28.29
N PHE A 400 9.60 -4.07 28.69
CA PHE A 400 10.63 -4.70 27.89
C PHE A 400 11.01 -6.08 28.43
N GLU A 401 10.27 -6.60 29.41
CA GLU A 401 10.61 -7.83 30.14
C GLU A 401 12.09 -7.85 30.58
N GLY A 402 12.60 -6.71 31.06
CA GLY A 402 13.99 -6.56 31.51
C GLY A 402 15.00 -6.14 30.45
N GLN A 403 14.58 -5.87 29.20
CA GLN A 403 15.48 -5.63 28.07
C GLN A 403 15.26 -4.25 27.42
N PRO A 404 15.41 -3.14 28.16
CA PRO A 404 15.06 -1.83 27.64
C PRO A 404 15.93 -1.42 26.45
N ASN A 405 15.31 -0.91 25.38
CA ASN A 405 16.01 -0.30 24.25
C ASN A 405 16.82 0.92 24.70
N TYR A 406 17.93 1.20 24.03
CA TYR A 406 18.80 2.34 24.34
C TYR A 406 18.06 3.69 24.32
N ASN A 407 17.23 3.90 23.29
CA ASN A 407 16.42 5.10 23.11
C ASN A 407 15.37 5.33 24.23
N TYR A 408 15.03 4.30 24.98
CA TYR A 408 14.14 4.38 26.15
C TYR A 408 14.94 4.53 27.44
N LEU A 409 15.99 3.72 27.63
CA LEU A 409 16.73 3.68 28.89
C LEU A 409 17.44 5.01 29.17
N LYS A 410 18.01 5.67 28.16
CA LYS A 410 18.75 6.93 28.32
C LYS A 410 17.88 8.10 28.79
N LYS A 411 16.56 7.99 28.64
CA LYS A 411 15.57 8.99 29.08
C LYS A 411 15.17 8.79 30.54
N GLN A 412 15.56 7.68 31.18
CA GLN A 412 15.17 7.36 32.55
C GLN A 412 16.06 8.06 33.57
N THR A 413 15.47 8.58 34.63
CA THR A 413 16.18 9.27 35.71
C THR A 413 16.31 8.42 36.97
N GLY A 414 17.25 8.78 37.86
CA GLY A 414 17.41 8.13 39.17
C GLY A 414 18.26 6.87 39.16
N TRP A 415 18.96 6.62 38.05
CA TRP A 415 20.00 5.61 37.92
C TRP A 415 21.37 6.25 38.13
N GLU A 416 22.23 5.60 38.90
CA GLU A 416 23.64 5.98 39.04
C GLU A 416 24.44 5.23 37.96
N HIS A 417 24.85 5.96 36.92
CA HIS A 417 25.63 5.41 35.82
C HIS A 417 27.11 5.28 36.21
N LYS A 418 27.72 4.15 35.86
CA LYS A 418 29.09 3.76 36.17
C LYS A 418 29.75 3.16 34.94
N TRP A 419 31.07 3.11 34.97
CA TRP A 419 31.90 2.48 33.94
C TRP A 419 32.70 1.34 34.55
N ASP A 420 32.67 0.17 33.92
CA ASP A 420 33.59 -0.91 34.22
C ASP A 420 34.82 -0.79 33.30
N ALA A 421 35.96 -0.38 33.86
CA ALA A 421 37.19 -0.19 33.11
C ALA A 421 37.87 -1.50 32.69
N SER A 422 37.53 -2.63 33.33
CA SER A 422 38.05 -3.95 32.94
C SER A 422 37.27 -4.50 31.75
N ALA A 423 35.94 -4.43 31.81
CA ALA A 423 35.07 -4.91 30.73
C ALA A 423 34.86 -3.92 29.57
N GLU A 424 35.23 -2.64 29.78
CA GLU A 424 35.07 -1.52 28.84
C GLU A 424 33.61 -1.30 28.40
N VAL A 425 32.69 -1.38 29.37
CA VAL A 425 31.24 -1.19 29.17
C VAL A 425 30.61 -0.41 30.32
N PRO A 426 29.50 0.32 30.07
CA PRO A 426 28.78 0.99 31.13
C PRO A 426 27.83 0.03 31.86
N TYR A 427 27.47 0.42 33.08
CA TYR A 427 26.35 -0.16 33.81
C TYR A 427 25.70 0.91 34.68
N ALA A 428 24.50 0.66 35.17
CA ALA A 428 23.82 1.59 36.07
C ALA A 428 23.17 0.86 37.24
N VAL A 429 23.10 1.53 38.38
CA VAL A 429 22.52 0.97 39.62
C VAL A 429 21.43 1.90 40.17
N LYS A 430 20.40 1.30 40.77
CA LYS A 430 19.32 2.01 41.45
C LYS A 430 18.85 1.19 42.64
N GLY A 431 19.41 1.43 43.83
CA GLY A 431 19.20 0.54 44.97
C GLY A 431 19.57 -0.90 44.60
N LYS A 432 18.67 -1.86 44.81
CA LYS A 432 18.87 -3.28 44.49
C LYS A 432 18.82 -3.64 42.99
N TYR A 433 18.62 -2.68 42.09
CA TYR A 433 18.53 -2.95 40.65
C TYR A 433 19.84 -2.62 39.95
N PHE A 434 20.23 -3.50 39.02
CA PHE A 434 21.41 -3.39 38.18
C PHE A 434 20.99 -3.44 36.71
N LEU A 435 21.53 -2.54 35.89
CA LEU A 435 21.32 -2.49 34.44
C LEU A 435 22.69 -2.54 33.76
N SER A 436 22.98 -3.61 33.01
CA SER A 436 24.07 -3.59 32.02
C SER A 436 23.52 -3.13 30.68
N TYR A 437 24.26 -2.31 29.95
CA TYR A 437 23.87 -1.80 28.64
C TYR A 437 25.10 -1.38 27.84
N ASP A 438 24.89 -0.94 26.60
CA ASP A 438 25.89 -0.28 25.78
C ASP A 438 25.52 1.18 25.55
N ASP A 439 26.51 2.07 25.53
CA ASP A 439 26.36 3.48 25.19
C ASP A 439 27.31 3.88 24.06
N GLU A 440 27.29 5.15 23.67
CA GLU A 440 28.14 5.71 22.61
C GLU A 440 29.63 5.40 22.85
N ALA A 441 30.10 5.41 24.12
CA ALA A 441 31.50 5.17 24.44
C ALA A 441 31.89 3.70 24.32
N SER A 442 31.07 2.76 24.81
CA SER A 442 31.36 1.33 24.65
C SER A 442 31.21 0.86 23.20
N ILE A 443 30.23 1.40 22.47
CA ILE A 443 30.06 1.12 21.03
C ILE A 443 31.26 1.64 20.23
N ALA A 444 31.75 2.85 20.50
CA ALA A 444 32.95 3.35 19.85
C ALA A 444 34.19 2.48 20.14
N LYS A 445 34.35 1.99 21.38
CA LYS A 445 35.43 1.06 21.75
C LYS A 445 35.33 -0.28 21.04
N LYS A 446 34.13 -0.86 20.94
CA LYS A 446 33.88 -2.10 20.20
C LYS A 446 34.12 -1.94 18.70
N ALA A 447 33.68 -0.83 18.11
CA ALA A 447 33.97 -0.51 16.72
C ALA A 447 35.49 -0.34 16.48
N GLN A 448 36.20 0.34 17.39
CA GLN A 448 37.65 0.49 17.28
C GLN A 448 38.36 -0.86 17.39
N TYR A 449 37.89 -1.73 18.30
CA TYR A 449 38.40 -3.08 18.44
C TYR A 449 38.25 -3.91 17.16
N ILE A 450 37.12 -3.78 16.45
CA ILE A 450 36.87 -4.40 15.14
C ILE A 450 37.89 -3.92 14.10
N VAL A 451 38.17 -2.62 14.04
CA VAL A 451 39.19 -2.04 13.15
C VAL A 451 40.58 -2.56 13.49
N ASP A 452 40.98 -2.51 14.76
CA ASP A 452 42.31 -2.88 15.25
C ASP A 452 42.64 -4.36 14.99
N HIS A 453 41.62 -5.22 14.97
CA HIS A 453 41.76 -6.66 14.75
C HIS A 453 41.39 -7.10 13.33
N ASN A 454 41.15 -6.16 12.41
CA ASN A 454 40.74 -6.42 11.04
C ASN A 454 39.56 -7.41 10.92
N LEU A 455 38.57 -7.25 11.79
CA LEU A 455 37.34 -8.03 11.73
C LEU A 455 36.45 -7.53 10.58
N GLY A 456 35.49 -8.35 10.17
CA GLY A 456 34.57 -8.08 9.06
C GLY A 456 33.63 -6.90 9.35
N GLY A 457 33.20 -6.71 10.59
CA GLY A 457 32.31 -5.62 10.96
C GLY A 457 31.47 -5.89 12.21
N VAL A 458 30.27 -5.33 12.24
CA VAL A 458 29.33 -5.40 13.35
C VAL A 458 27.95 -5.87 12.88
N ILE A 459 27.28 -6.65 13.73
CA ILE A 459 25.85 -6.95 13.61
C ILE A 459 25.09 -6.36 14.81
N VAL A 460 23.96 -5.71 14.55
CA VAL A 460 23.20 -4.94 15.54
C VAL A 460 21.87 -5.61 15.83
N TRP A 461 21.65 -5.95 17.10
CA TRP A 461 20.32 -6.30 17.64
C TRP A 461 19.83 -5.17 18.55
N GLN A 462 18.79 -4.42 18.19
CA GLN A 462 18.22 -4.29 16.84
C GLN A 462 18.16 -2.80 16.46
N VAL A 463 18.02 -2.51 15.16
CA VAL A 463 18.24 -1.16 14.60
C VAL A 463 17.45 -0.07 15.32
N HIS A 464 16.17 -0.32 15.61
CA HIS A 464 15.28 0.64 16.26
C HIS A 464 15.53 0.81 17.77
N GLY A 465 16.45 0.04 18.37
CA GLY A 465 16.81 0.18 19.77
C GLY A 465 17.45 1.54 20.10
N ASP A 466 18.00 2.20 19.09
CA ASP A 466 18.75 3.47 19.17
C ASP A 466 18.03 4.64 18.48
N VAL A 467 16.99 4.36 17.69
CA VAL A 467 16.31 5.37 16.86
C VAL A 467 15.62 6.44 17.72
N GLU A 468 15.88 7.70 17.39
CA GLU A 468 15.26 8.89 17.95
C GLU A 468 14.73 9.81 16.83
N CYS A 469 13.49 10.29 16.98
CA CYS A 469 12.93 11.32 16.10
C CYS A 469 12.96 12.69 16.77
N ALA A 470 13.77 13.62 16.26
CA ALA A 470 13.81 15.01 16.69
C ALA A 470 12.88 15.92 15.86
N GLY A 471 12.35 15.39 14.76
CA GLY A 471 11.52 16.12 13.78
C GLY A 471 10.02 15.88 13.92
N THR A 472 9.32 16.01 12.79
CA THR A 472 7.90 15.66 12.67
C THR A 472 7.74 14.38 11.85
N PHE A 473 6.52 13.84 11.76
CA PHE A 473 6.25 12.64 10.98
C PHE A 473 5.48 12.94 9.70
N VAL A 474 6.04 12.50 8.58
CA VAL A 474 5.29 12.30 7.33
C VAL A 474 4.55 10.96 7.45
N SER A 475 3.26 10.96 7.14
CA SER A 475 2.41 9.77 7.23
C SER A 475 2.13 9.18 5.86
N TYR A 476 2.37 7.88 5.71
CA TYR A 476 2.04 7.12 4.50
C TYR A 476 0.97 6.08 4.87
N GLY A 477 -0.24 6.32 4.38
CA GLY A 477 -1.44 5.63 4.84
C GLY A 477 -1.63 5.71 6.37
N SER A 478 -2.28 4.68 6.93
CA SER A 478 -2.56 4.61 8.37
C SER A 478 -1.42 4.00 9.20
N LYS A 479 -0.43 3.36 8.55
CA LYS A 479 0.59 2.56 9.22
C LYS A 479 1.95 3.25 9.25
N LEU A 480 2.55 3.55 8.10
CA LEU A 480 3.94 3.97 8.02
C LEU A 480 4.12 5.44 8.42
N LYS A 481 5.13 5.69 9.27
CA LYS A 481 5.53 7.03 9.72
C LYS A 481 7.01 7.23 9.42
N GLN A 482 7.35 8.32 8.74
CA GLN A 482 8.74 8.69 8.48
C GLN A 482 9.08 9.97 9.25
N CYS A 483 10.15 9.91 10.04
CA CYS A 483 10.67 11.05 10.77
C CYS A 483 11.42 12.01 9.82
N THR A 484 11.24 13.31 9.99
CA THR A 484 11.95 14.33 9.20
C THR A 484 13.35 14.69 9.71
N ASP A 485 13.69 14.31 10.95
CA ASP A 485 15.02 14.49 11.58
C ASP A 485 15.30 13.25 12.45
N LEU A 486 15.77 12.20 11.78
CA LEU A 486 16.10 10.90 12.37
C LEU A 486 17.51 10.94 12.97
N ARG A 487 17.69 10.34 14.14
CA ARG A 487 18.99 10.15 14.77
C ARG A 487 19.13 8.72 15.29
N SER A 488 20.35 8.20 15.21
CA SER A 488 20.74 6.89 15.74
C SER A 488 22.14 7.02 16.37
N PRO A 489 22.24 7.55 17.61
CA PRO A 489 23.53 7.87 18.23
C PRO A 489 24.51 6.69 18.34
N LEU A 490 24.05 5.48 18.67
CA LEU A 490 24.93 4.31 18.72
C LEU A 490 25.40 3.89 17.31
N ALA A 491 24.50 3.87 16.34
CA ALA A 491 24.87 3.56 14.95
C ALA A 491 25.83 4.62 14.37
N ALA A 492 25.64 5.89 14.72
CA ALA A 492 26.51 6.98 14.30
C ALA A 492 27.93 6.85 14.87
N GLU A 493 28.11 6.30 16.08
CA GLU A 493 29.46 6.02 16.61
C GLU A 493 30.16 4.88 15.88
N ILE A 494 29.41 3.86 15.43
CA ILE A 494 29.95 2.80 14.58
C ILE A 494 30.47 3.39 13.27
N ASP A 495 29.62 4.17 12.57
CA ASP A 495 30.01 4.82 11.32
C ASP A 495 31.18 5.78 11.51
N ARG A 496 31.15 6.62 12.57
CA ARG A 496 32.25 7.54 12.88
C ARG A 496 33.59 6.84 13.02
N VAL A 497 33.62 5.65 13.63
CA VAL A 497 34.85 4.88 13.82
C VAL A 497 35.26 4.14 12.54
N PHE A 498 34.33 3.48 11.85
CA PHE A 498 34.64 2.75 10.62
C PHE A 498 35.03 3.67 9.46
N SER A 499 34.55 4.90 9.46
CA SER A 499 34.88 5.94 8.49
C SER A 499 36.06 6.80 8.95
N ALA A 500 36.66 6.53 10.11
CA ALA A 500 37.84 7.25 10.59
C ALA A 500 39.05 6.94 9.70
N GLY A 501 39.35 7.85 8.77
CA GLY A 501 40.42 7.70 7.78
C GLY A 501 39.93 7.61 6.34
N THR A 502 38.61 7.52 6.12
CA THR A 502 37.99 7.81 4.83
C THR A 502 37.69 9.32 4.74
N VAL A 503 37.83 9.91 3.54
CA VAL A 503 37.51 11.35 3.37
C VAL A 503 36.00 11.51 3.61
N PRO A 504 35.56 12.28 4.62
CA PRO A 504 34.14 12.40 4.93
C PRO A 504 33.40 12.98 3.74
N ASN A 505 32.38 12.28 3.25
CA ASN A 505 31.53 12.77 2.17
C ASN A 505 30.80 14.05 2.60
N ALA A 506 31.00 15.14 1.89
CA ALA A 506 30.22 16.36 1.98
C ALA A 506 28.90 16.17 1.24
N ALA A 507 27.79 16.67 1.79
CA ALA A 507 26.55 16.67 1.02
C ALA A 507 26.69 17.60 -0.20
N PRO A 508 26.08 17.24 -1.34
CA PRO A 508 26.19 18.03 -2.55
C PRO A 508 25.50 19.39 -2.34
N VAL A 509 26.13 20.48 -2.79
CA VAL A 509 25.57 21.82 -2.63
C VAL A 509 24.68 22.14 -3.83
N LEU A 510 23.37 22.06 -3.62
CA LEU A 510 22.38 22.38 -4.65
C LEU A 510 22.15 23.89 -4.77
N THR A 511 22.17 24.40 -6.00
CA THR A 511 21.77 25.75 -6.38
C THR A 511 20.54 25.68 -7.29
N VAL A 512 19.47 26.31 -6.83
CA VAL A 512 18.20 26.43 -7.57
C VAL A 512 17.95 27.90 -7.93
N PRO A 513 17.23 28.20 -9.02
CA PRO A 513 16.92 29.57 -9.39
C PRO A 513 15.94 30.22 -8.40
N ALA A 514 15.77 31.54 -8.54
CA ALA A 514 14.72 32.28 -7.83
C ALA A 514 13.31 31.84 -8.29
N THR A 515 12.27 32.39 -7.65
CA THR A 515 10.87 32.14 -8.02
C THR A 515 10.62 32.27 -9.52
N GLN A 516 9.98 31.27 -10.11
CA GLN A 516 9.62 31.25 -11.52
C GLN A 516 8.20 31.79 -11.74
N LEU A 517 7.95 32.32 -12.93
CA LEU A 517 6.64 32.81 -13.37
C LEU A 517 6.25 32.07 -14.64
N VAL A 518 5.02 31.58 -14.68
CA VAL A 518 4.47 30.88 -15.85
C VAL A 518 3.00 31.20 -16.00
N ASN A 519 2.48 31.25 -17.22
CA ASN A 519 1.04 31.37 -17.43
C ASN A 519 0.39 29.99 -17.31
N SER A 520 -0.84 29.95 -16.83
CA SER A 520 -1.73 28.80 -16.83
C SER A 520 -1.61 27.94 -18.11
N GLY A 521 -1.43 26.63 -17.93
CA GLY A 521 -1.31 25.65 -19.02
C GLY A 521 0.01 25.62 -19.80
N GLN A 522 0.98 26.49 -19.50
CA GLN A 522 2.27 26.53 -20.20
C GLN A 522 3.33 25.66 -19.53
N VAL A 523 4.29 25.21 -20.33
CA VAL A 523 5.51 24.54 -19.85
C VAL A 523 6.59 25.58 -19.61
N ILE A 524 7.31 25.45 -18.50
CA ILE A 524 8.59 26.11 -18.28
C ILE A 524 9.68 25.08 -18.01
N SER A 525 10.90 25.41 -18.40
CA SER A 525 12.10 24.68 -18.03
C SER A 525 13.10 25.64 -17.42
N PHE A 526 13.78 25.20 -16.36
CA PHE A 526 14.86 25.93 -15.73
C PHE A 526 15.99 24.98 -15.35
N ASP A 527 17.21 25.50 -15.38
CA ASP A 527 18.38 24.72 -15.02
C ASP A 527 18.69 24.86 -13.52
N VAL A 528 19.10 23.76 -12.93
CA VAL A 528 19.70 23.69 -11.59
C VAL A 528 21.15 23.25 -11.72
N SER A 529 21.96 23.61 -10.75
CA SER A 529 23.35 23.15 -10.68
C SER A 529 23.67 22.69 -9.27
N ALA A 530 24.54 21.72 -9.15
CA ALA A 530 25.07 21.29 -7.89
C ALA A 530 26.57 21.03 -8.02
N THR A 531 27.26 21.23 -6.91
CA THR A 531 28.69 20.92 -6.79
C THR A 531 28.88 20.00 -5.61
N ASP A 532 29.78 19.04 -5.77
CA ASP A 532 30.23 18.20 -4.68
C ASP A 532 31.67 18.55 -4.31
N ALA A 533 31.96 18.60 -3.01
CA ALA A 533 33.29 18.98 -2.54
C ALA A 533 34.31 17.85 -2.73
N ASP A 534 33.83 16.60 -2.78
CA ASP A 534 34.63 15.38 -2.91
C ASP A 534 34.74 14.93 -4.38
N GLY A 535 33.97 15.55 -5.27
CA GLY A 535 34.01 15.32 -6.72
C GLY A 535 33.19 14.10 -7.16
N ASP A 536 32.25 13.66 -6.32
CA ASP A 536 31.38 12.53 -6.62
C ASP A 536 30.43 12.79 -7.80
N ALA A 537 29.97 11.69 -8.41
CA ALA A 537 28.97 11.75 -9.47
C ALA A 537 27.59 12.15 -8.89
N LEU A 538 27.02 13.20 -9.44
CA LEU A 538 25.74 13.75 -9.00
C LEU A 538 24.58 13.18 -9.81
N SER A 539 23.46 12.95 -9.13
CA SER A 539 22.18 12.64 -9.77
C SER A 539 21.03 13.48 -9.21
N PHE A 540 20.09 13.86 -10.08
CA PHE A 540 19.00 14.78 -9.75
C PHE A 540 17.63 14.10 -9.81
N THR A 541 16.79 14.43 -8.85
CA THR A 541 15.35 14.08 -8.84
C THR A 541 14.52 15.33 -8.54
N ALA A 542 13.24 15.32 -8.92
CA ALA A 542 12.33 16.41 -8.62
C ALA A 542 10.94 15.88 -8.26
N THR A 543 10.28 16.52 -7.29
CA THR A 543 8.86 16.32 -6.98
C THR A 543 8.06 17.50 -7.53
N GLY A 544 6.98 17.20 -8.24
CA GLY A 544 6.13 18.20 -8.90
C GLY A 544 6.60 18.64 -10.29
N ALA A 545 7.69 18.07 -10.81
CA ALA A 545 8.24 18.35 -12.15
C ALA A 545 8.98 17.13 -12.70
N THR A 546 9.31 17.13 -13.99
CA THR A 546 10.26 16.16 -14.56
C THR A 546 11.66 16.75 -14.56
N VAL A 547 12.68 15.89 -14.49
CA VAL A 547 14.09 16.31 -14.50
C VAL A 547 14.89 15.48 -15.49
N VAL A 548 15.77 16.15 -16.23
CA VAL A 548 16.77 15.52 -17.11
C VAL A 548 18.14 15.88 -16.57
N ASP A 549 18.90 14.88 -16.17
CA ASP A 549 20.28 15.04 -15.71
C ASP A 549 21.22 15.20 -16.92
N ASN A 550 22.06 16.23 -16.90
CA ASN A 550 23.01 16.52 -17.97
C ASN A 550 24.37 15.84 -17.75
N GLY A 551 24.57 15.15 -16.63
CA GLY A 551 25.79 14.38 -16.33
C GLY A 551 27.04 15.23 -16.06
N ASN A 552 26.87 16.54 -15.84
CA ASN A 552 27.94 17.51 -15.62
C ASN A 552 27.72 18.37 -14.36
N GLY A 553 26.96 17.86 -13.39
CA GLY A 553 26.56 18.60 -12.20
C GLY A 553 25.45 19.63 -12.45
N THR A 554 24.76 19.54 -13.60
CA THR A 554 23.56 20.33 -13.88
C THR A 554 22.41 19.44 -14.30
N ALA A 555 21.19 19.91 -14.09
CA ALA A 555 20.00 19.24 -14.58
C ALA A 555 18.98 20.27 -15.07
N THR A 556 18.19 19.88 -16.07
CA THR A 556 17.09 20.69 -16.59
C THR A 556 15.79 20.17 -16.00
N VAL A 557 15.13 21.01 -15.21
CA VAL A 557 13.82 20.71 -14.60
C VAL A 557 12.74 21.29 -15.48
N THR A 558 11.75 20.47 -15.85
CA THR A 558 10.62 20.85 -16.70
C THR A 558 9.31 20.70 -15.93
N TYR A 559 8.58 21.81 -15.82
CA TYR A 559 7.31 21.89 -15.11
C TYR A 559 6.20 22.30 -16.08
N GLN A 560 5.09 21.55 -16.03
CA GLN A 560 3.86 21.84 -16.75
C GLN A 560 2.90 22.54 -15.79
N ALA A 561 2.62 23.82 -16.04
CA ALA A 561 1.65 24.55 -15.25
C ALA A 561 0.25 23.96 -15.44
N PRO A 562 -0.55 23.82 -14.37
CA PRO A 562 -1.94 23.43 -14.47
C PRO A 562 -2.73 24.51 -15.22
N ASN A 563 -3.84 24.10 -15.83
CA ASN A 563 -4.83 25.05 -16.31
C ASN A 563 -5.60 25.59 -15.10
N SER A 564 -5.39 26.87 -14.79
CA SER A 564 -6.09 27.61 -13.74
C SER A 564 -6.60 28.96 -14.25
N ALA A 565 -7.82 29.32 -13.85
CA ALA A 565 -8.43 30.63 -14.09
C ALA A 565 -7.86 31.72 -13.16
N VAL A 566 -7.41 31.33 -11.96
CA VAL A 566 -6.87 32.21 -10.92
C VAL A 566 -5.37 31.99 -10.74
N ASP A 567 -4.67 32.99 -10.22
CA ASP A 567 -3.25 32.87 -9.87
C ASP A 567 -3.06 31.79 -8.79
N THR A 568 -2.13 30.87 -9.00
CA THR A 568 -1.75 29.84 -8.02
C THR A 568 -0.25 29.86 -7.77
N THR A 569 0.17 29.23 -6.68
CA THR A 569 1.57 29.09 -6.30
C THR A 569 1.88 27.64 -6.04
N ASP A 570 2.79 27.10 -6.85
CA ASP A 570 3.25 25.72 -6.75
C ASP A 570 4.70 25.69 -6.24
N VAL A 571 5.09 24.56 -5.66
CA VAL A 571 6.43 24.35 -5.10
C VAL A 571 7.03 23.10 -5.71
N ILE A 572 8.13 23.27 -6.44
CA ILE A 572 8.92 22.17 -6.99
C ILE A 572 10.08 21.93 -6.05
N THR A 573 10.21 20.71 -5.52
CA THR A 573 11.38 20.35 -4.71
C THR A 573 12.35 19.56 -5.57
N VAL A 574 13.54 20.10 -5.74
CA VAL A 574 14.65 19.46 -6.44
C VAL A 574 15.58 18.86 -5.40
N THR A 575 15.94 17.61 -5.58
CA THR A 575 16.88 16.88 -4.72
C THR A 575 18.06 16.44 -5.58
N VAL A 576 19.27 16.75 -5.14
CA VAL A 576 20.50 16.21 -5.72
C VAL A 576 21.15 15.28 -4.71
N THR A 577 21.66 14.16 -5.18
CA THR A 577 22.41 13.19 -4.39
C THR A 577 23.73 12.88 -5.07
N ASP A 578 24.78 12.71 -4.29
CA ASP A 578 26.09 12.18 -4.73
C ASP A 578 26.12 10.62 -4.62
N GLY A 579 24.96 10.01 -4.33
CA GLY A 579 24.80 8.61 -4.01
C GLY A 579 24.85 8.33 -2.51
N ARG A 580 25.62 9.10 -1.75
CA ARG A 580 25.89 8.93 -0.30
C ARG A 580 25.11 9.92 0.57
N LYS A 581 25.05 11.20 0.19
CA LYS A 581 24.29 12.27 0.84
C LYS A 581 23.46 13.02 -0.19
N GLN A 582 22.40 13.65 0.29
CA GLN A 582 21.50 14.42 -0.56
C GLN A 582 21.20 15.80 0.02
N THR A 583 20.95 16.75 -0.88
CA THR A 583 20.46 18.09 -0.55
C THR A 583 19.21 18.36 -1.35
N ALA A 584 18.16 18.83 -0.68
CA ALA A 584 16.93 19.27 -1.31
C ALA A 584 16.75 20.79 -1.20
N LYS A 585 16.29 21.42 -2.27
CA LYS A 585 15.86 22.82 -2.28
C LYS A 585 14.59 22.98 -3.11
N SER A 586 13.75 23.91 -2.69
CA SER A 586 12.49 24.18 -3.37
C SER A 586 12.56 25.42 -4.24
N VAL A 587 11.92 25.36 -5.40
CA VAL A 587 11.66 26.48 -6.31
C VAL A 587 10.16 26.76 -6.28
N THR A 588 9.79 27.97 -5.90
CA THR A 588 8.41 28.44 -6.01
C THR A 588 8.12 28.82 -7.46
N VAL A 589 6.97 28.38 -7.97
CA VAL A 589 6.46 28.77 -9.29
C VAL A 589 5.12 29.47 -9.08
N ASN A 590 5.03 30.76 -9.40
CA ASN A 590 3.74 31.43 -9.45
C ASN A 590 3.14 31.25 -10.84
N VAL A 591 2.02 30.55 -10.88
CA VAL A 591 1.23 30.33 -12.08
C VAL A 591 0.24 31.48 -12.18
N LYS A 592 0.39 32.32 -13.20
CA LYS A 592 -0.58 33.36 -13.50
C LYS A 592 -1.80 32.74 -14.15
N GLY A 593 -2.96 32.88 -13.49
CA GLY A 593 -4.23 32.42 -14.00
C GLY A 593 -4.54 33.05 -15.35
N SER A 594 -5.25 32.32 -16.21
CA SER A 594 -5.66 32.84 -17.52
C SER A 594 -6.59 34.05 -17.43
N GLY A 595 -7.18 34.31 -16.25
CA GLY A 595 -8.21 35.33 -16.05
C GLY A 595 -9.52 35.02 -16.77
N ALA A 596 -9.59 33.91 -17.49
CA ALA A 596 -10.79 33.41 -18.13
C ALA A 596 -11.42 32.37 -17.19
N VAL A 597 -12.66 32.64 -16.77
CA VAL A 597 -13.50 31.62 -16.14
C VAL A 597 -13.63 30.48 -17.15
N GLU A 598 -13.39 29.25 -16.71
CA GLU A 598 -13.59 28.07 -17.55
C GLU A 598 -15.08 28.03 -17.94
N ASN A 599 -15.36 28.19 -19.24
CA ASN A 599 -16.71 28.24 -19.79
C ASN A 599 -17.39 26.87 -19.59
N ASN A 600 -18.43 26.81 -18.77
CA ASN A 600 -19.26 25.65 -18.55
C ASN A 600 -20.26 25.54 -19.71
N PRO A 601 -20.30 24.40 -20.44
CA PRO A 601 -21.26 24.26 -21.53
C PRO A 601 -22.71 24.43 -21.04
N PRO A 602 -23.59 25.03 -21.85
CA PRO A 602 -24.98 25.25 -21.49
C PRO A 602 -25.71 23.91 -21.26
N VAL A 603 -26.57 23.85 -20.26
CA VAL A 603 -27.37 22.65 -19.97
C VAL A 603 -28.73 22.77 -20.66
N LEU A 604 -28.96 21.95 -21.70
CA LEU A 604 -30.17 21.96 -22.50
C LEU A 604 -31.27 21.03 -21.95
N THR A 605 -32.48 21.55 -21.80
CA THR A 605 -33.68 20.78 -21.45
C THR A 605 -34.69 20.80 -22.60
N VAL A 606 -35.00 19.61 -23.13
CA VAL A 606 -35.98 19.39 -24.21
C VAL A 606 -37.02 18.33 -23.80
N PRO A 607 -38.23 18.30 -24.38
CA PRO A 607 -39.15 17.18 -24.23
C PRO A 607 -38.55 15.90 -24.83
N ALA A 608 -38.69 14.77 -24.14
CA ALA A 608 -38.11 13.49 -24.59
C ALA A 608 -38.78 12.94 -25.87
N THR A 609 -40.11 13.13 -26.00
CA THR A 609 -40.88 12.67 -27.16
C THR A 609 -41.96 13.68 -27.56
N LEU A 610 -42.33 13.68 -28.84
CA LEU A 610 -43.40 14.52 -29.38
C LEU A 610 -44.15 13.77 -30.48
N ASP A 611 -45.48 13.75 -30.41
CA ASP A 611 -46.32 13.16 -31.46
C ASP A 611 -46.95 14.28 -32.32
N VAL A 612 -46.85 14.16 -33.65
CA VAL A 612 -47.40 15.14 -34.60
C VAL A 612 -48.06 14.40 -35.77
N ASN A 613 -49.19 14.90 -36.26
CA ASN A 613 -49.83 14.28 -37.43
C ASN A 613 -49.09 14.62 -38.73
N SER A 614 -49.10 13.67 -39.66
CA SER A 614 -48.55 13.76 -41.01
C SER A 614 -48.91 15.09 -41.68
N GLY A 615 -47.89 15.82 -42.14
CA GLY A 615 -48.06 17.12 -42.81
C GLY A 615 -48.42 18.31 -41.91
N GLN A 616 -48.61 18.13 -40.59
CA GLN A 616 -48.95 19.22 -39.67
C GLN A 616 -47.70 19.90 -39.11
N ALA A 617 -47.85 21.18 -38.75
CA ALA A 617 -46.83 21.91 -38.00
C ALA A 617 -46.88 21.52 -36.53
N ALA A 618 -45.71 21.29 -35.94
CA ALA A 618 -45.54 21.12 -34.50
C ALA A 618 -44.68 22.25 -33.94
N VAL A 619 -45.03 22.67 -32.73
CA VAL A 619 -44.28 23.67 -31.94
C VAL A 619 -44.07 23.12 -30.55
N PHE A 620 -42.84 23.18 -30.04
CA PHE A 620 -42.51 22.84 -28.65
C PHE A 620 -41.45 23.78 -28.11
N SER A 621 -41.50 24.05 -26.80
CA SER A 621 -40.55 24.94 -26.13
C SER A 621 -39.36 24.16 -25.57
N VAL A 622 -38.18 24.77 -25.63
CA VAL A 622 -36.95 24.30 -25.01
C VAL A 622 -36.40 25.39 -24.10
N SER A 623 -35.64 24.97 -23.08
CA SER A 623 -34.96 25.90 -22.17
C SER A 623 -33.54 25.43 -21.95
N ALA A 624 -32.64 26.35 -21.66
CA ALA A 624 -31.28 26.02 -21.24
C ALA A 624 -30.82 26.98 -20.16
N THR A 625 -29.89 26.50 -19.33
CA THR A 625 -29.22 27.32 -18.32
C THR A 625 -27.74 27.31 -18.57
N ASP A 626 -27.13 28.47 -18.39
CA ASP A 626 -25.68 28.65 -18.45
C ASP A 626 -25.18 29.04 -17.07
N ALA A 627 -24.15 28.34 -16.59
CA ALA A 627 -23.61 28.60 -15.25
C ALA A 627 -22.81 29.91 -15.19
N ASP A 628 -22.29 30.36 -16.33
CA ASP A 628 -21.48 31.57 -16.47
C ASP A 628 -22.32 32.80 -16.85
N GLY A 629 -23.59 32.57 -17.21
CA GLY A 629 -24.56 33.62 -17.55
C GLY A 629 -24.44 34.11 -18.99
N ASP A 630 -23.78 33.34 -19.85
CA ASP A 630 -23.53 33.69 -21.24
C ASP A 630 -24.81 33.68 -22.10
N ALA A 631 -24.77 34.44 -23.20
CA ALA A 631 -25.91 34.59 -24.09
C ALA A 631 -26.10 33.34 -24.96
N LEU A 632 -27.26 32.69 -24.81
CA LEU A 632 -27.53 31.41 -25.47
C LEU A 632 -28.16 31.55 -26.86
N THR A 633 -27.66 30.76 -27.80
CA THR A 633 -28.17 30.65 -29.17
C THR A 633 -28.64 29.22 -29.43
N TYR A 634 -29.86 29.06 -29.93
CA TYR A 634 -30.47 27.76 -30.20
C TYR A 634 -30.55 27.48 -31.70
N THR A 635 -30.27 26.25 -32.11
CA THR A 635 -30.47 25.74 -33.47
C THR A 635 -31.18 24.40 -33.45
N VAL A 636 -31.84 24.04 -34.55
CA VAL A 636 -32.49 22.74 -34.73
C VAL A 636 -32.10 22.14 -36.07
N SER A 637 -31.94 20.81 -36.11
CA SER A 637 -31.58 20.08 -37.34
C SER A 637 -32.59 20.28 -38.49
N THR A 638 -33.87 20.47 -38.16
CA THR A 638 -34.95 20.74 -39.13
C THR A 638 -36.03 21.62 -38.47
N GLY A 639 -36.41 22.72 -39.12
CA GLY A 639 -37.43 23.66 -38.62
C GLY A 639 -36.89 25.07 -38.44
N THR A 640 -37.57 25.87 -37.64
CA THR A 640 -37.20 27.24 -37.28
C THR A 640 -37.22 27.41 -35.77
N VAL A 641 -36.33 28.27 -35.28
CA VAL A 641 -36.18 28.61 -33.87
C VAL A 641 -36.70 30.02 -33.65
N THR A 642 -37.61 30.19 -32.70
CA THR A 642 -38.11 31.50 -32.25
C THR A 642 -37.69 31.74 -30.80
N PRO A 643 -36.76 32.65 -30.52
CA PRO A 643 -36.33 32.93 -29.15
C PRO A 643 -37.49 33.43 -28.26
N THR A 644 -37.52 33.03 -26.99
CA THR A 644 -38.50 33.46 -25.99
C THR A 644 -37.78 33.97 -24.73
N ALA A 645 -38.51 34.59 -23.80
CA ALA A 645 -37.92 35.08 -22.55
C ALA A 645 -37.39 33.97 -21.62
N ALA A 646 -37.76 32.70 -21.86
CA ALA A 646 -37.39 31.55 -21.03
C ALA A 646 -36.59 30.47 -21.79
N GLY A 647 -36.20 30.73 -23.05
CA GLY A 647 -35.52 29.77 -23.92
C GLY A 647 -35.86 29.99 -25.39
N ALA A 648 -36.34 28.96 -26.08
CA ALA A 648 -36.77 29.08 -27.48
C ALA A 648 -37.95 28.16 -27.80
N ASP A 649 -38.79 28.57 -28.74
CA ASP A 649 -39.81 27.73 -29.35
C ASP A 649 -39.28 27.17 -30.67
N ILE A 650 -39.30 25.85 -30.80
CA ILE A 650 -38.90 25.11 -31.99
C ILE A 650 -40.16 24.77 -32.78
N SER A 651 -40.23 25.21 -34.04
CA SER A 651 -41.33 24.89 -34.94
C SER A 651 -40.86 24.18 -36.19
N PHE A 652 -41.51 23.09 -36.57
CA PHE A 652 -41.22 22.37 -37.81
C PHE A 652 -42.51 21.81 -38.41
N THR A 653 -42.50 21.55 -39.71
CA THR A 653 -43.59 20.85 -40.40
C THR A 653 -43.22 19.38 -40.54
N ALA A 654 -44.04 18.49 -39.98
CA ALA A 654 -43.83 17.06 -40.08
C ALA A 654 -43.95 16.61 -41.55
N PRO A 655 -43.09 15.68 -42.02
CA PRO A 655 -43.23 15.12 -43.35
C PRO A 655 -44.58 14.41 -43.51
N THR A 656 -45.08 14.33 -44.74
CA THR A 656 -46.25 13.52 -45.04
C THR A 656 -45.85 12.05 -45.08
N VAL A 657 -46.42 11.25 -44.19
CA VAL A 657 -46.19 9.81 -44.06
C VAL A 657 -47.51 9.03 -44.14
N THR A 658 -47.46 7.83 -44.71
CA THR A 658 -48.60 6.90 -44.85
C THR A 658 -48.62 5.80 -43.79
N VAL A 659 -47.54 5.69 -42.99
CA VAL A 659 -47.41 4.86 -41.80
C VAL A 659 -46.72 5.66 -40.70
N ASP A 660 -47.02 5.38 -39.44
CA ASP A 660 -46.38 6.04 -38.30
C ASP A 660 -44.85 5.94 -38.46
N THR A 661 -44.19 7.08 -38.53
CA THR A 661 -42.75 7.17 -38.78
C THR A 661 -42.09 7.94 -37.66
N VAL A 662 -41.01 7.40 -37.11
CA VAL A 662 -40.22 8.07 -36.08
C VAL A 662 -39.08 8.83 -36.73
N MET A 663 -38.90 10.09 -36.37
CA MET A 663 -37.76 10.91 -36.76
C MET A 663 -37.14 11.59 -35.54
N ASN A 664 -35.84 11.88 -35.61
CA ASN A 664 -35.10 12.54 -34.53
C ASN A 664 -34.84 14.00 -34.91
N LEU A 665 -35.23 14.93 -34.04
CA LEU A 665 -34.84 16.33 -34.13
C LEU A 665 -33.72 16.59 -33.12
N VAL A 666 -32.56 17.02 -33.61
CA VAL A 666 -31.46 17.43 -32.75
C VAL A 666 -31.59 18.92 -32.49
N VAL A 667 -31.72 19.29 -31.23
CA VAL A 667 -31.68 20.68 -30.77
C VAL A 667 -30.31 20.91 -30.17
N THR A 668 -29.64 21.96 -30.64
CA THR A 668 -28.32 22.38 -30.15
C THR A 668 -28.47 23.75 -29.51
N VAL A 669 -27.88 23.94 -28.33
CA VAL A 669 -27.71 25.26 -27.72
C VAL A 669 -26.23 25.54 -27.58
N SER A 670 -25.82 26.76 -27.91
CA SER A 670 -24.44 27.23 -27.78
C SER A 670 -24.41 28.58 -27.07
N ASP A 671 -23.41 28.75 -26.23
CA ASP A 671 -23.02 30.02 -25.59
C ASP A 671 -22.02 30.83 -26.45
N GLY A 672 -21.66 30.31 -27.64
CA GLY A 672 -20.65 30.89 -28.53
C GLY A 672 -19.24 30.31 -28.38
N GLN A 673 -18.98 29.49 -27.35
CA GLN A 673 -17.70 28.82 -27.09
C GLN A 673 -17.83 27.30 -26.98
N ALA A 674 -18.89 26.80 -26.36
CA ALA A 674 -19.27 25.40 -26.25
C ALA A 674 -20.72 25.19 -26.69
N SER A 675 -21.14 23.93 -26.82
CA SER A 675 -22.50 23.58 -27.19
C SER A 675 -22.96 22.29 -26.54
N ALA A 676 -24.26 22.21 -26.23
CA ALA A 676 -24.91 20.98 -25.82
C ALA A 676 -26.01 20.61 -26.81
N GLU A 677 -26.15 19.31 -27.07
CA GLU A 677 -27.16 18.76 -27.97
C GLU A 677 -28.08 17.80 -27.24
N SER A 678 -29.35 17.83 -27.60
CA SER A 678 -30.31 16.84 -27.14
C SER A 678 -31.26 16.47 -28.28
N THR A 679 -31.68 15.20 -28.29
CA THR A 679 -32.53 14.65 -29.34
C THR A 679 -33.96 14.53 -28.86
N VAL A 680 -34.89 15.15 -29.60
CA VAL A 680 -36.33 14.95 -29.44
C VAL A 680 -36.77 13.87 -30.41
N VAL A 681 -37.34 12.78 -29.90
CA VAL A 681 -37.88 11.71 -30.73
C VAL A 681 -39.30 12.08 -31.14
N VAL A 682 -39.52 12.33 -32.43
CA VAL A 682 -40.81 12.73 -32.99
C VAL A 682 -41.49 11.55 -33.65
N THR A 683 -42.68 11.18 -33.20
CA THR A 683 -43.55 10.22 -33.91
C THR A 683 -44.47 10.98 -34.84
N VAL A 684 -44.25 10.88 -36.15
CA VAL A 684 -45.18 11.40 -37.15
C VAL A 684 -46.28 10.37 -37.36
N LYS A 685 -47.48 10.69 -36.87
CA LYS A 685 -48.68 9.85 -36.99
C LYS A 685 -49.23 9.95 -38.40
N ALA A 686 -49.35 8.83 -39.11
CA ALA A 686 -49.92 8.84 -40.45
C ALA A 686 -51.33 9.43 -40.42
N ASP A 687 -51.68 10.20 -41.46
CA ASP A 687 -53.02 10.77 -41.55
C ASP A 687 -54.02 9.61 -41.71
N GLY A 688 -54.70 9.31 -40.60
CA GLY A 688 -55.43 8.07 -40.39
C GLY A 688 -56.72 8.01 -41.20
N GLY A 689 -56.62 7.88 -42.52
CA GLY A 689 -57.66 7.35 -43.38
C GLY A 689 -57.60 5.82 -43.43
N SER A 690 -57.83 5.13 -42.32
CA SER A 690 -58.56 3.83 -42.21
C SER A 690 -58.18 3.01 -40.96
N GLY A 691 -59.22 2.45 -40.32
CA GLY A 691 -59.16 1.31 -39.40
C GLY A 691 -58.95 1.71 -37.94
N THR A 692 -59.94 1.65 -37.04
CA THR A 692 -60.80 0.50 -36.80
C THR A 692 -62.21 0.93 -36.42
N THR A 693 -63.09 1.00 -37.42
CA THR A 693 -64.52 0.84 -37.17
C THR A 693 -64.72 -0.57 -36.63
N TRP A 694 -65.46 -0.74 -35.53
CA TRP A 694 -65.80 -2.06 -35.02
C TRP A 694 -66.42 -2.93 -36.14
N ASP A 695 -65.90 -4.13 -36.34
CA ASP A 695 -66.36 -5.12 -37.31
C ASP A 695 -66.87 -6.36 -36.56
N ALA A 696 -68.12 -6.72 -36.81
CA ALA A 696 -68.79 -7.86 -36.18
C ALA A 696 -68.07 -9.20 -36.43
N ASN A 697 -67.27 -9.32 -37.48
CA ASN A 697 -66.55 -10.55 -37.82
C ASN A 697 -65.12 -10.59 -37.26
N THR A 698 -64.66 -9.51 -36.64
CA THR A 698 -63.33 -9.43 -36.04
C THR A 698 -63.37 -9.88 -34.58
N ILE A 699 -62.35 -10.63 -34.17
CA ILE A 699 -62.16 -11.04 -32.78
C ILE A 699 -61.41 -9.93 -32.06
N TYR A 700 -61.91 -9.51 -30.90
CA TYR A 700 -61.30 -8.52 -30.03
C TYR A 700 -61.00 -9.14 -28.67
N ASN A 701 -59.78 -8.99 -28.18
CA ASN A 701 -59.33 -9.47 -26.87
C ASN A 701 -59.39 -8.36 -25.81
N THR A 702 -59.19 -8.71 -24.54
CA THR A 702 -59.12 -7.73 -23.44
C THR A 702 -58.13 -6.60 -23.75
N GLY A 703 -58.59 -5.36 -23.65
CA GLY A 703 -57.79 -4.16 -23.90
C GLY A 703 -57.85 -3.63 -25.34
N ASP A 704 -58.38 -4.41 -26.29
CA ASP A 704 -58.51 -3.96 -27.67
C ASP A 704 -59.49 -2.79 -27.78
N THR A 705 -59.14 -1.79 -28.61
CA THR A 705 -59.97 -0.59 -28.79
C THR A 705 -60.53 -0.46 -30.19
N VAL A 706 -61.78 -0.02 -30.27
CA VAL A 706 -62.50 0.24 -31.53
C VAL A 706 -63.21 1.59 -31.45
N THR A 707 -63.49 2.18 -32.61
CA THR A 707 -64.37 3.34 -32.69
C THR A 707 -65.68 2.92 -33.33
N TYR A 708 -66.80 3.17 -32.65
CA TYR A 708 -68.14 2.87 -33.17
C TYR A 708 -69.03 4.10 -32.97
N ASN A 709 -69.64 4.58 -34.05
CA ASN A 709 -70.42 5.84 -34.09
C ASN A 709 -69.69 7.05 -33.48
N GLY A 710 -68.39 7.17 -33.73
CA GLY A 710 -67.56 8.29 -33.28
C GLY A 710 -67.17 8.25 -31.79
N VAL A 711 -67.50 7.17 -31.08
CA VAL A 711 -67.13 6.96 -29.69
C VAL A 711 -66.16 5.79 -29.59
N LYS A 712 -65.10 5.96 -28.77
CA LYS A 712 -64.07 4.93 -28.57
C LYS A 712 -64.46 4.00 -27.42
N TYR A 713 -64.34 2.70 -27.66
CA TYR A 713 -64.63 1.66 -26.69
C TYR A 713 -63.44 0.72 -26.53
N THR A 714 -63.30 0.14 -25.34
CA THR A 714 -62.28 -0.86 -24.99
C THR A 714 -62.96 -2.17 -24.62
N ALA A 715 -62.52 -3.30 -25.20
CA ALA A 715 -63.02 -4.62 -24.84
C ALA A 715 -62.52 -5.01 -23.45
N LYS A 716 -63.43 -5.38 -22.55
CA LYS A 716 -63.10 -5.81 -21.18
C LYS A 716 -62.63 -7.26 -21.12
N TRP A 717 -63.04 -8.06 -22.10
CA TRP A 717 -62.63 -9.44 -22.32
C TRP A 717 -62.88 -9.85 -23.77
N TRP A 718 -62.48 -11.08 -24.13
CA TRP A 718 -62.64 -11.64 -25.47
C TRP A 718 -64.07 -11.50 -26.00
N THR A 719 -64.23 -10.98 -27.22
CA THR A 719 -65.52 -10.86 -27.90
C THR A 719 -65.38 -10.94 -29.42
N LYS A 720 -66.45 -11.41 -30.10
CA LYS A 720 -66.60 -11.41 -31.55
C LYS A 720 -68.08 -11.19 -31.88
N GLY A 721 -68.40 -10.15 -32.63
CA GLY A 721 -69.78 -9.87 -33.06
C GLY A 721 -70.66 -9.10 -32.08
N GLU A 722 -70.23 -8.85 -30.84
CA GLU A 722 -71.00 -8.02 -29.89
C GLU A 722 -70.69 -6.53 -30.06
N GLN A 723 -71.73 -5.70 -30.22
CA GLN A 723 -71.60 -4.29 -30.62
C GLN A 723 -71.22 -3.34 -29.46
N PRO A 724 -70.30 -2.38 -29.67
CA PRO A 724 -69.99 -1.34 -28.70
C PRO A 724 -71.15 -0.39 -28.45
N GLY A 725 -71.33 0.01 -27.18
CA GLY A 725 -72.41 0.90 -26.72
C GLY A 725 -73.71 0.20 -26.29
N THR A 726 -73.86 -1.11 -26.58
CA THR A 726 -75.06 -1.89 -26.17
C THR A 726 -74.72 -3.15 -25.36
N SER A 727 -73.57 -3.77 -25.58
CA SER A 727 -73.11 -4.93 -24.80
C SER A 727 -72.18 -4.55 -23.64
N ALA A 728 -72.28 -5.25 -22.52
CA ALA A 728 -71.49 -5.01 -21.30
C ALA A 728 -70.00 -5.33 -21.46
N VAL A 729 -69.63 -6.07 -22.51
CA VAL A 729 -68.24 -6.43 -22.85
C VAL A 729 -67.39 -5.21 -23.26
N TRP A 730 -68.02 -4.10 -23.63
CA TRP A 730 -67.36 -2.86 -24.01
C TRP A 730 -67.39 -1.81 -22.89
N ALA A 731 -66.27 -1.12 -22.66
CA ALA A 731 -66.17 0.07 -21.81
C ALA A 731 -65.99 1.32 -22.69
N GLU A 732 -66.87 2.31 -22.55
CA GLU A 732 -66.69 3.62 -23.19
C GLU A 732 -65.49 4.34 -22.57
N PHE A 733 -64.64 4.93 -23.42
CA PHE A 733 -63.46 5.65 -22.98
C PHE A 733 -63.82 7.12 -22.65
N ASN A 734 -63.83 7.48 -21.36
CA ASN A 734 -64.02 8.86 -20.92
C ASN A 734 -62.66 9.54 -20.75
N ASP A 735 -62.31 10.41 -21.69
CA ASP A 735 -61.04 11.16 -21.71
C ASP A 735 -61.06 12.43 -20.81
N GLY A 736 -62.16 12.69 -20.10
CA GLY A 736 -62.29 13.85 -19.22
C GLY A 736 -62.34 15.21 -19.94
N SER A 737 -62.35 15.21 -21.28
CA SER A 737 -62.42 16.44 -22.08
C SER A 737 -63.84 17.00 -22.11
N THR A 738 -63.95 18.33 -22.10
CA THR A 738 -65.25 19.03 -22.15
C THR A 738 -65.76 19.03 -23.59
N LYS A 739 -66.90 18.38 -23.85
CA LYS A 739 -67.49 18.22 -25.20
C LYS A 739 -68.76 19.04 -25.36
N THR A 740 -69.13 19.44 -26.58
CA THR A 740 -70.39 20.18 -26.82
C THR A 740 -71.61 19.37 -26.36
N TRP A 741 -72.60 20.03 -25.77
CA TRP A 741 -73.78 19.38 -25.21
C TRP A 741 -74.67 18.76 -26.29
N SER A 742 -75.19 17.56 -26.03
CA SER A 742 -76.08 16.82 -26.91
C SER A 742 -77.26 16.23 -26.11
N ALA A 743 -78.47 16.39 -26.62
CA ALA A 743 -79.69 15.88 -26.00
C ALA A 743 -79.72 14.33 -25.94
N ASP A 744 -79.06 13.65 -26.87
CA ASP A 744 -79.07 12.19 -26.96
C ASP A 744 -78.01 11.52 -26.08
N LYS A 745 -77.14 12.31 -25.45
CA LYS A 745 -76.06 11.83 -24.61
C LYS A 745 -76.45 11.81 -23.13
N VAL A 746 -76.06 10.74 -22.46
CA VAL A 746 -76.17 10.63 -21.00
C VAL A 746 -74.97 11.32 -20.36
N TYR A 747 -75.23 12.12 -19.34
CA TYR A 747 -74.22 12.78 -18.53
C TYR A 747 -74.41 12.38 -17.07
N ASN A 748 -73.34 11.96 -16.40
CA ASN A 748 -73.33 11.63 -14.98
C ASN A 748 -72.92 12.86 -14.15
N GLY A 749 -73.25 12.84 -12.85
CA GLY A 749 -72.83 13.91 -11.94
C GLY A 749 -71.31 14.09 -11.95
N GLY A 750 -70.83 15.26 -12.35
CA GLY A 750 -69.41 15.52 -12.55
C GLY A 750 -69.01 15.86 -13.99
N ASP A 751 -69.74 15.33 -14.98
CA ASP A 751 -69.40 15.48 -16.39
C ASP A 751 -69.52 16.93 -16.85
N LYS A 752 -68.59 17.36 -17.72
CA LYS A 752 -68.51 18.72 -18.25
C LYS A 752 -68.89 18.77 -19.72
N THR A 753 -69.63 19.81 -20.09
CA THR A 753 -70.06 20.03 -21.47
C THR A 753 -70.14 21.50 -21.81
N THR A 754 -70.04 21.88 -23.08
CA THR A 754 -70.20 23.25 -23.56
C THR A 754 -71.53 23.43 -24.29
N PHE A 755 -72.32 24.44 -23.90
CA PHE A 755 -73.56 24.80 -24.57
C PHE A 755 -73.65 26.32 -24.72
N SER A 756 -73.88 26.80 -25.94
CA SER A 756 -73.90 28.23 -26.29
C SER A 756 -72.68 29.01 -25.79
N GLY A 757 -71.49 28.39 -25.89
CA GLY A 757 -70.21 29.00 -25.52
C GLY A 757 -69.88 29.01 -24.03
N VAL A 758 -70.77 28.53 -23.17
CA VAL A 758 -70.53 28.42 -21.71
C VAL A 758 -70.32 26.96 -21.33
N THR A 759 -69.38 26.70 -20.42
CA THR A 759 -69.14 25.35 -19.90
C THR A 759 -70.04 25.08 -18.72
N TYR A 760 -70.69 23.92 -18.72
CA TYR A 760 -71.58 23.46 -17.67
C TYR A 760 -71.08 22.13 -17.12
N LYS A 761 -71.33 21.92 -15.82
CA LYS A 761 -71.10 20.66 -15.12
C LYS A 761 -72.42 20.06 -14.69
N ALA A 762 -72.65 18.78 -14.98
CA ALA A 762 -73.83 18.06 -14.51
C ALA A 762 -73.75 17.88 -13.00
N LYS A 763 -74.80 18.28 -12.28
CA LYS A 763 -74.92 18.11 -10.82
C LYS A 763 -75.18 16.65 -10.45
N TRP A 764 -75.93 15.94 -11.29
CA TRP A 764 -76.28 14.53 -11.19
C TRP A 764 -76.59 13.98 -12.59
N TRP A 765 -76.99 12.71 -12.67
CA TRP A 765 -77.32 12.06 -13.94
C TRP A 765 -78.42 12.80 -14.73
N THR A 766 -78.21 13.04 -16.02
CA THR A 766 -79.21 13.64 -16.91
C THR A 766 -79.03 13.18 -18.36
N LYS A 767 -80.12 13.15 -19.12
CA LYS A 767 -80.15 12.90 -20.57
C LYS A 767 -81.27 13.74 -21.18
N GLY A 768 -80.96 14.53 -22.20
CA GLY A 768 -81.94 15.37 -22.89
C GLY A 768 -82.24 16.72 -22.25
N ASP A 769 -81.93 16.92 -20.96
CA ASP A 769 -82.14 18.23 -20.32
C ASP A 769 -81.08 19.24 -20.78
N GLN A 770 -81.52 20.37 -21.33
CA GLN A 770 -80.61 21.40 -21.88
C GLN A 770 -79.97 22.27 -20.78
N PRO A 771 -78.67 22.57 -20.84
CA PRO A 771 -78.00 23.50 -19.93
C PRO A 771 -78.53 24.94 -20.06
N GLY A 772 -78.60 25.67 -18.94
CA GLY A 772 -78.98 27.09 -18.90
C GLY A 772 -80.21 27.44 -18.04
N ASN A 773 -80.95 26.44 -17.54
CA ASN A 773 -82.03 26.66 -16.56
C ASN A 773 -81.48 26.59 -15.12
N ALA A 774 -81.70 27.63 -14.31
CA ALA A 774 -81.17 27.73 -12.95
C ALA A 774 -81.67 26.62 -12.01
N ALA A 775 -82.89 26.11 -12.22
CA ALA A 775 -83.45 24.99 -11.46
C ALA A 775 -83.10 23.60 -12.07
N GLY A 776 -82.38 23.57 -13.18
CA GLY A 776 -82.05 22.35 -13.92
C GLY A 776 -80.83 21.57 -13.40
N PRO A 777 -80.51 20.42 -14.01
CA PRO A 777 -79.45 19.51 -13.57
C PRO A 777 -78.03 20.02 -13.89
N TRP A 778 -77.90 21.21 -14.47
CA TRP A 778 -76.63 21.80 -14.91
C TRP A 778 -76.22 22.99 -14.04
N THR A 779 -74.93 23.10 -13.74
CA THR A 779 -74.32 24.29 -13.12
C THR A 779 -73.32 24.89 -14.10
N ALA A 780 -73.39 26.19 -14.38
CA ALA A 780 -72.37 26.88 -15.17
C ALA A 780 -71.05 26.92 -14.38
N LEU A 781 -69.92 26.70 -15.06
CA LEU A 781 -68.57 26.80 -14.50
C LEU A 781 -67.89 28.12 -14.84
#